data_AF-A0A9D9FYD3-F1
#
_entry.id   AF-A0A9D9FYD3-F1
#
_cell.length_a   1.000
_cell.length_b   1.000
_cell.length_c   1.000
_cell.angle_alpha   90.00
_cell.angle_beta   90.00
_cell.angle_gamma   90.00
#
_symmetry.space_group_name_H-M   'P 1'
#
loop_
_entity.id
_entity.type
_entity.pdbx_description
1 polymer ?
#
loop_
_entity_poly.entity_id
_entity_poly.type
_entity_poly.pdbx_seq_one_letter_code
_entity_poly.pdbx_strand_id
1 'polypeptide(L)'
;MRVQKTLKSRLMTGLYSGSLFFGFSWSTALSAPIELEFRPPEIEVTRICTPKRPDTDIEKDWSSWSGTSLPAGHSKETIARDLVRLRDIDAAKHFDTIMAGLELMKKSDPSYSDSRYLIDRINVYIKSGRIEDLKNARLVEELQASGYIASPRAMDFLSDLYLSGIVVRQDAELGLKLKVQAAYGGNANALLHLAALTSNDEQVPGWTVDAPVAVTLAFGSLLGKLNPTICDRIGRIAREYASGEVVEEDHALAETWYRFAADLGDTNAAWKVAEYHLDSEFIEKNNELLLTYLTQAADAEVVSAQIELGRIYETGALTQKDAEAALRIYDKLASSGLRVGFIRSILLREKLGHASGPHQAEYSALLKQLAELPDAPGWVFTKLGKQAQAEKGVWESAALAEGHFQQAAALGEVDGKYELAKTYLRSSSNREKYNAALDLLYSAVSENGKIEALSELRRAHLCLNPDGPDIATEAYWRKAEIGAGNETIALNNGDEFSADGGLPPMLHAEIQTQALYGRAEALGNYVTLLKEGLVDASPDALAFWEDYGRRYAGGDTSIAVRSYEVAESDTDKATAIEELRRLSKGGDVQATVELANILLVDSSDNQEAVAEAEHLLTTVREGARGKILRMLARSQNDAGAAVHAVSEEKARMISDFGDADALLFLAGTADTADDRQKLYQRARGLMRCNFDTVYQFAEFSSQHGYEEELDRCLDVMMSLLEGKAWQAVKVADLYSQRPSATAQKAAFDLYVGAHEKGYQIASYRLLDLVSDPQAATYDPALGREIFATLLERADGNQLYGVIRRVQKSPPEIQEPVLAQFDIRSLYRRAAEAEYPAAMRELAKLMRTSTATREEIREASEWLKKSAAAEDVEAMVLLAQAYAFGIGLDPSRQDAVKWLQAASESGDEAAANLLEIIQLQ
;
A
#
# COMPACT_ATOMS: atom_id res chain seq x y z
N MET A 1 -8.80 -8.30 -24.03
CA MET A 1 -8.87 -7.84 -25.45
C MET A 1 -8.07 -8.79 -26.32
N ARG A 2 -8.71 -9.29 -27.38
CA ARG A 2 -8.16 -10.23 -28.37
C ARG A 2 -6.97 -9.64 -29.15
N VAL A 3 -5.98 -10.50 -29.39
CA VAL A 3 -5.20 -10.67 -30.63
C VAL A 3 -4.84 -9.40 -31.40
N GLN A 4 -3.60 -8.93 -31.21
CA GLN A 4 -2.76 -8.32 -32.26
C GLN A 4 -1.33 -8.12 -31.73
N LYS A 5 -0.44 -9.07 -32.04
CA LYS A 5 1.02 -8.79 -32.09
C LYS A 5 1.58 -9.40 -33.36
N THR A 6 1.45 -8.62 -34.42
CA THR A 6 2.25 -8.71 -35.65
C THR A 6 3.72 -8.46 -35.33
N LEU A 7 4.56 -9.25 -36.00
CA LEU A 7 6.02 -9.16 -36.10
C LEU A 7 6.56 -7.74 -35.90
N LYS A 8 7.38 -7.54 -34.85
CA LYS A 8 8.32 -6.43 -34.79
C LYS A 8 9.71 -6.93 -35.18
N SER A 9 10.11 -6.46 -36.35
CA SER A 9 11.45 -6.47 -36.94
C SER A 9 12.58 -6.31 -35.93
N ARG A 10 13.59 -7.17 -36.07
CA ARG A 10 14.97 -6.93 -35.65
C ARG A 10 15.48 -5.66 -36.32
N LEU A 11 15.66 -4.59 -35.54
CA LEU A 11 16.44 -3.42 -35.90
C LEU A 11 17.37 -3.16 -34.72
N MET A 12 18.57 -3.75 -34.78
CA MET A 12 19.70 -3.29 -33.99
C MET A 12 20.51 -2.32 -34.85
N THR A 13 20.74 -1.17 -34.24
CA THR A 13 21.53 -0.03 -34.66
C THR A 13 22.99 -0.40 -34.98
N GLY A 14 23.42 -0.05 -36.19
CA GLY A 14 24.82 0.08 -36.57
C GLY A 14 25.01 1.38 -37.33
N LEU A 15 25.54 2.40 -36.66
CA LEU A 15 26.06 3.62 -37.28
C LEU A 15 27.26 3.24 -38.16
N TYR A 16 27.15 3.38 -39.49
CA TYR A 16 28.29 3.71 -40.35
C TYR A 16 27.84 4.56 -41.54
N SER A 17 28.59 5.63 -41.73
CA SER A 17 28.58 6.62 -42.80
C SER A 17 28.52 6.02 -44.20
N GLY A 18 27.70 6.65 -45.05
CA GLY A 18 27.48 6.22 -46.43
C GLY A 18 28.70 6.32 -47.33
N SER A 19 28.77 5.38 -48.27
CA SER A 19 29.42 5.52 -49.58
C SER A 19 28.77 4.50 -50.51
N LEU A 20 28.15 5.01 -51.59
CA LEU A 20 27.50 4.22 -52.63
C LEU A 20 28.51 3.29 -53.32
N PHE A 21 28.19 1.99 -53.39
CA PHE A 21 28.72 1.07 -54.39
C PHE A 21 27.59 0.25 -55.00
N PHE A 22 27.47 0.33 -56.32
CA PHE A 22 26.54 -0.43 -57.15
C PHE A 22 27.04 -1.87 -57.34
N GLY A 23 26.13 -2.85 -57.27
CA GLY A 23 26.19 -4.10 -58.03
C GLY A 23 26.64 -5.37 -57.29
N PHE A 24 25.70 -6.02 -56.60
CA PHE A 24 25.21 -7.40 -56.85
C PHE A 24 24.28 -7.79 -55.69
N SER A 25 22.97 -7.86 -55.94
CA SER A 25 22.00 -8.37 -54.98
C SER A 25 22.09 -9.89 -54.96
N TRP A 26 22.76 -10.47 -53.97
CA TRP A 26 22.40 -11.82 -53.53
C TRP A 26 21.12 -11.69 -52.73
N SER A 27 20.00 -12.06 -53.33
CA SER A 27 18.83 -12.47 -52.57
C SER A 27 19.24 -13.68 -51.75
N THR A 28 19.48 -13.51 -50.46
CA THR A 28 19.58 -14.63 -49.52
C THR A 28 18.18 -15.21 -49.37
N ALA A 29 17.78 -16.08 -50.29
CA ALA A 29 16.67 -16.98 -50.05
C ALA A 29 17.09 -17.88 -48.87
N LEU A 30 16.35 -17.85 -47.76
CA LEU A 30 16.56 -18.82 -46.69
C LEU A 30 16.43 -20.22 -47.29
N SER A 31 17.36 -21.11 -46.94
CA SER A 31 17.28 -22.50 -47.36
C SER A 31 15.99 -23.16 -46.90
N ALA A 32 15.40 -24.00 -47.75
CA ALA A 32 14.40 -24.95 -47.27
C ALA A 32 15.09 -25.85 -46.22
N PRO A 33 14.55 -25.94 -44.99
CA PRO A 33 15.17 -26.74 -43.94
C PRO A 33 15.05 -28.23 -44.25
N ILE A 34 16.05 -29.00 -43.85
CA ILE A 34 16.17 -30.43 -44.18
C ILE A 34 15.36 -31.26 -43.18
N GLU A 35 14.37 -32.01 -43.66
CA GLU A 35 13.64 -33.00 -42.85
C GLU A 35 14.59 -34.15 -42.49
N LEU A 36 14.95 -34.27 -41.21
CA LEU A 36 15.83 -35.31 -40.69
C LEU A 36 15.50 -35.59 -39.22
N GLU A 37 15.28 -36.85 -38.87
CA GLU A 37 15.13 -37.27 -37.48
C GLU A 37 16.42 -37.95 -36.98
N PHE A 38 17.23 -37.23 -36.20
CA PHE A 38 18.44 -37.76 -35.57
C PHE A 38 18.31 -37.72 -34.04
N ARG A 39 18.04 -38.89 -33.42
CA ARG A 39 17.80 -39.03 -31.97
C ARG A 39 19.06 -39.32 -31.16
N PRO A 40 19.09 -38.96 -29.86
CA PRO A 40 20.15 -39.38 -28.95
C PRO A 40 20.30 -40.91 -28.88
N PRO A 41 21.52 -41.43 -28.64
CA PRO A 41 21.73 -42.85 -28.48
C PRO A 41 21.14 -43.34 -27.15
N GLU A 42 20.55 -44.53 -27.16
CA GLU A 42 20.09 -45.21 -25.94
C GLU A 42 21.28 -45.82 -25.20
N ILE A 43 21.84 -45.07 -24.24
CA ILE A 43 22.96 -45.49 -23.40
C ILE A 43 22.62 -45.25 -21.93
N GLU A 44 23.25 -46.02 -21.04
CA GLU A 44 23.21 -45.74 -19.61
C GLU A 44 23.95 -44.42 -19.33
N VAL A 45 23.21 -43.42 -18.84
CA VAL A 45 23.73 -42.07 -18.70
C VAL A 45 24.47 -41.93 -17.36
N THR A 46 25.74 -41.55 -17.42
CA THR A 46 26.53 -41.18 -16.24
C THR A 46 26.95 -39.71 -16.35
N ARG A 47 27.16 -39.03 -15.22
CA ARG A 47 27.63 -37.64 -15.21
C ARG A 47 29.06 -37.57 -15.74
N ILE A 48 29.18 -37.19 -17.01
CA ILE A 48 30.47 -37.07 -17.72
C ILE A 48 30.79 -35.60 -17.99
N CYS A 49 29.79 -34.74 -18.09
CA CYS A 49 30.00 -33.33 -18.42
C CYS A 49 30.55 -32.54 -17.23
N THR A 50 31.59 -31.75 -17.50
CA THR A 50 32.13 -30.81 -16.51
C THR A 50 31.30 -29.54 -16.55
N PRO A 51 30.71 -29.11 -15.42
CA PRO A 51 29.95 -27.87 -15.34
C PRO A 51 30.76 -26.68 -15.90
N LYS A 52 30.07 -25.78 -16.59
CA LYS A 52 30.69 -24.54 -17.05
C LYS A 52 30.94 -23.65 -15.84
N ARG A 53 32.19 -23.21 -15.68
CA ARG A 53 32.55 -22.21 -14.67
C ARG A 53 31.89 -20.86 -15.00
N PRO A 54 31.47 -20.06 -14.01
CA PRO A 54 31.05 -18.68 -14.25
C PRO A 54 32.16 -17.87 -14.93
N ASP A 55 31.81 -16.96 -15.86
CA ASP A 55 32.80 -16.11 -16.55
C ASP A 55 33.60 -15.25 -15.55
N THR A 56 32.96 -14.80 -14.47
CA THR A 56 33.59 -14.01 -13.40
C THR A 56 34.72 -14.76 -12.70
N ASP A 57 34.56 -16.06 -12.47
CA ASP A 57 35.58 -16.88 -11.81
C ASP A 57 36.77 -17.11 -12.75
N ILE A 58 36.48 -17.29 -14.05
CA ILE A 58 37.52 -17.42 -15.07
C ILE A 58 38.32 -16.11 -15.14
N GLU A 59 37.68 -14.96 -15.26
CA GLU A 59 38.38 -13.68 -15.29
C GLU A 59 39.21 -13.44 -14.03
N LYS A 60 38.66 -13.78 -12.85
CA LYS A 60 39.36 -13.63 -11.57
C LYS A 60 40.63 -14.49 -11.52
N ASP A 61 40.52 -15.78 -11.81
CA ASP A 61 41.66 -16.69 -11.79
C ASP A 61 42.77 -16.23 -12.74
N TRP A 62 42.39 -15.92 -13.98
CA TRP A 62 43.33 -15.54 -15.02
C TRP A 62 43.89 -14.12 -14.84
N SER A 63 43.20 -13.24 -14.12
CA SER A 63 43.76 -11.93 -13.71
C SER A 63 44.87 -12.06 -12.67
N SER A 64 44.85 -13.11 -11.85
CA SER A 64 45.84 -13.39 -10.81
C SER A 64 46.95 -14.35 -11.26
N TRP A 65 46.89 -14.81 -12.50
CA TRP A 65 47.79 -15.83 -13.05
C TRP A 65 49.19 -15.29 -13.32
N SER A 66 50.23 -16.06 -12.95
CA SER A 66 51.64 -15.61 -13.04
C SER A 66 52.20 -15.51 -14.46
N GLY A 67 51.52 -16.05 -15.47
CA GLY A 67 51.96 -16.06 -16.86
C GLY A 67 53.13 -17.00 -17.18
N THR A 68 53.69 -17.69 -16.18
CA THR A 68 54.94 -18.48 -16.34
C THR A 68 54.73 -19.98 -16.54
N SER A 69 53.60 -20.52 -16.07
CA SER A 69 53.26 -21.94 -16.17
C SER A 69 51.76 -22.12 -16.28
N LEU A 70 51.30 -23.22 -16.88
CA LEU A 70 49.87 -23.53 -16.94
C LEU A 70 49.26 -23.60 -15.52
N PRO A 71 48.01 -23.11 -15.32
CA PRO A 71 47.34 -23.17 -14.02
C PRO A 71 47.32 -24.60 -13.44
N ALA A 72 47.82 -24.76 -12.21
CA ALA A 72 47.86 -26.05 -11.53
C ALA A 72 46.45 -26.50 -11.11
N GLY A 73 46.19 -27.81 -11.13
CA GLY A 73 44.90 -28.38 -10.72
C GLY A 73 43.81 -28.39 -11.80
N HIS A 74 44.05 -27.78 -12.97
CA HIS A 74 43.13 -27.82 -14.11
C HIS A 74 43.63 -28.78 -15.20
N SER A 75 42.69 -29.48 -15.85
CA SER A 75 43.03 -30.28 -17.04
C SER A 75 43.39 -29.36 -18.22
N LYS A 76 44.17 -29.85 -19.16
CA LYS A 76 44.57 -29.11 -20.37
C LYS A 76 43.35 -28.70 -21.21
N GLU A 77 42.33 -29.55 -21.27
CA GLU A 77 41.07 -29.28 -21.95
C GLU A 77 40.30 -28.14 -21.26
N THR A 78 40.33 -28.10 -19.93
CA THR A 78 39.70 -27.03 -19.12
C THR A 78 40.40 -25.70 -19.37
N ILE A 79 41.74 -25.70 -19.36
CA ILE A 79 42.55 -24.50 -19.66
C ILE A 79 42.26 -23.99 -21.07
N ALA A 80 42.24 -24.89 -22.07
CA ALA A 80 41.92 -24.50 -23.43
C ALA A 80 40.51 -23.89 -23.56
N ARG A 81 39.54 -24.38 -22.78
CA ARG A 81 38.19 -23.81 -22.71
C ARG A 81 38.20 -22.42 -22.08
N ASP A 82 38.90 -22.22 -20.98
CA ASP A 82 39.01 -20.92 -20.31
C ASP A 82 39.61 -19.86 -21.24
N LEU A 83 40.66 -20.20 -22.00
CA LEU A 83 41.27 -19.30 -22.99
C LEU A 83 40.29 -18.89 -24.10
N VAL A 84 39.46 -19.83 -24.58
CA VAL A 84 38.39 -19.55 -25.55
C VAL A 84 37.33 -18.64 -24.93
N ARG A 85 36.97 -18.85 -23.66
CA ARG A 85 35.99 -18.01 -22.97
C ARG A 85 36.50 -16.60 -22.72
N LEU A 86 37.73 -16.43 -22.26
CA LEU A 86 38.36 -15.11 -22.12
C LEU A 86 38.33 -14.32 -23.43
N ARG A 87 38.58 -14.98 -24.56
CA ARG A 87 38.44 -14.38 -25.90
C ARG A 87 37.01 -13.93 -26.17
N ASP A 88 36.03 -14.75 -25.83
CA ASP A 88 34.62 -14.46 -26.11
C ASP A 88 34.02 -13.43 -25.14
N ILE A 89 34.56 -13.30 -23.91
CA ILE A 89 34.23 -12.26 -22.93
C ILE A 89 34.76 -10.90 -23.42
N ASP A 90 36.08 -10.77 -23.56
CA ASP A 90 36.75 -9.56 -24.02
C ASP A 90 38.17 -9.88 -24.51
N ALA A 91 38.27 -10.24 -25.80
CA ALA A 91 39.55 -10.55 -26.42
C ALA A 91 40.56 -9.39 -26.40
N ALA A 92 40.10 -8.13 -26.35
CA ALA A 92 41.00 -6.97 -26.35
C ALA A 92 41.63 -6.76 -24.97
N LYS A 93 40.81 -6.84 -23.92
CA LYS A 93 41.25 -6.78 -22.51
C LYS A 93 42.20 -7.93 -22.15
N HIS A 94 41.89 -9.14 -22.62
CA HIS A 94 42.60 -10.37 -22.22
C HIS A 94 43.66 -10.81 -23.23
N PHE A 95 43.98 -9.98 -24.22
CA PHE A 95 44.82 -10.34 -25.37
C PHE A 95 46.15 -11.01 -24.97
N ASP A 96 46.96 -10.33 -24.15
CA ASP A 96 48.29 -10.81 -23.77
C ASP A 96 48.22 -12.09 -22.92
N THR A 97 47.24 -12.16 -22.02
CA THR A 97 46.96 -13.33 -21.18
C THR A 97 46.64 -14.55 -22.03
N ILE A 98 45.74 -14.39 -23.01
CA ILE A 98 45.33 -15.49 -23.88
C ILE A 98 46.53 -15.95 -24.72
N MET A 99 47.28 -15.02 -25.32
CA MET A 99 48.43 -15.35 -26.16
C MET A 99 49.53 -16.09 -25.39
N ALA A 100 49.84 -15.66 -24.16
CA ALA A 100 50.78 -16.35 -23.28
C ALA A 100 50.28 -17.75 -22.89
N GLY A 101 48.98 -17.89 -22.60
CA GLY A 101 48.35 -19.17 -22.29
C GLY A 101 48.42 -20.16 -23.45
N LEU A 102 48.14 -19.71 -24.67
CA LEU A 102 48.22 -20.52 -25.90
C LEU A 102 49.65 -21.01 -26.16
N GLU A 103 50.66 -20.17 -25.93
CA GLU A 103 52.07 -20.53 -26.08
C GLU A 103 52.50 -21.62 -25.09
N LEU A 104 52.06 -21.50 -23.84
CA LEU A 104 52.32 -22.53 -22.82
C LEU A 104 51.56 -23.83 -23.12
N MET A 105 50.32 -23.74 -23.61
CA MET A 105 49.55 -24.90 -24.07
C MET A 105 50.29 -25.64 -25.18
N LYS A 106 50.82 -24.91 -26.17
CA LYS A 106 51.58 -25.49 -27.27
C LYS A 106 52.84 -26.23 -26.81
N LYS A 107 53.55 -25.70 -25.80
CA LYS A 107 54.75 -26.33 -25.24
C LYS A 107 54.44 -27.54 -24.37
N SER A 108 53.30 -27.51 -23.68
CA SER A 108 53.01 -28.46 -22.59
C SER A 108 52.12 -29.62 -23.02
N ASP A 109 51.38 -29.47 -24.13
CA ASP A 109 50.42 -30.45 -24.63
C ASP A 109 50.76 -30.94 -26.05
N PRO A 110 51.31 -32.16 -26.19
CA PRO A 110 51.56 -32.76 -27.49
C PRO A 110 50.31 -32.93 -28.36
N SER A 111 49.12 -32.97 -27.76
CA SER A 111 47.85 -33.06 -28.51
C SER A 111 47.40 -31.72 -29.12
N TYR A 112 48.03 -30.62 -28.72
CA TYR A 112 47.76 -29.27 -29.21
C TYR A 112 48.53 -29.01 -30.50
N SER A 113 47.91 -29.39 -31.62
CA SER A 113 48.52 -29.34 -32.96
C SER A 113 48.93 -27.92 -33.39
N ASP A 114 49.90 -27.82 -34.31
CA ASP A 114 50.35 -26.54 -34.87
C ASP A 114 49.18 -25.78 -35.51
N SER A 115 48.33 -26.49 -36.25
CA SER A 115 47.13 -25.91 -36.86
C SER A 115 46.15 -25.37 -35.82
N ARG A 116 45.90 -26.10 -34.71
CA ARG A 116 45.02 -25.61 -33.64
C ARG A 116 45.59 -24.36 -32.97
N TYR A 117 46.89 -24.37 -32.66
CA TYR A 117 47.57 -23.23 -32.06
C TYR A 117 47.49 -21.97 -32.94
N LEU A 118 47.75 -22.10 -34.24
CA LEU A 118 47.65 -20.99 -35.18
C LEU A 118 46.21 -20.48 -35.31
N ILE A 119 45.23 -21.37 -35.44
CA ILE A 119 43.80 -20.99 -35.52
C ILE A 119 43.35 -20.23 -34.26
N ASP A 120 43.68 -20.74 -33.07
CA ASP A 120 43.28 -20.11 -31.82
C ASP A 120 43.92 -18.71 -31.68
N ARG A 121 45.21 -18.55 -32.07
CA ARG A 121 45.87 -17.22 -32.13
C ARG A 121 45.22 -16.28 -33.14
N ILE A 122 44.97 -16.73 -34.37
CA ILE A 122 44.31 -15.92 -35.41
C ILE A 122 42.95 -15.42 -34.91
N ASN A 123 42.16 -16.30 -34.27
CA ASN A 123 40.88 -15.92 -33.70
C ASN A 123 40.97 -14.84 -32.62
N VAL A 124 42.02 -14.86 -31.78
CA VAL A 124 42.24 -13.82 -30.76
C VAL A 124 42.52 -12.47 -31.42
N TYR A 125 43.34 -12.42 -32.47
CA TYR A 125 43.55 -11.18 -33.24
C TYR A 125 42.26 -10.67 -33.89
N ILE A 126 41.48 -11.56 -34.53
CA ILE A 126 40.21 -11.17 -35.17
C ILE A 126 39.23 -10.62 -34.13
N LYS A 127 39.03 -11.32 -33.02
CA LYS A 127 38.08 -10.93 -31.96
C LYS A 127 38.50 -9.68 -31.19
N SER A 128 39.80 -9.41 -31.09
CA SER A 128 40.32 -8.16 -30.49
C SER A 128 40.35 -6.98 -31.47
N GLY A 129 39.94 -7.17 -32.74
CA GLY A 129 39.97 -6.12 -33.77
C GLY A 129 41.37 -5.78 -34.29
N ARG A 130 42.40 -6.56 -33.95
CA ARG A 130 43.81 -6.30 -34.28
C ARG A 130 44.20 -6.91 -35.63
N ILE A 131 43.48 -6.54 -36.69
CA ILE A 131 43.63 -7.14 -38.02
C ILE A 131 44.98 -6.80 -38.68
N GLU A 132 45.50 -5.59 -38.49
CA GLU A 132 46.82 -5.22 -39.06
C GLU A 132 47.97 -5.96 -38.36
N ASP A 133 47.91 -6.14 -37.05
CA ASP A 133 48.90 -6.92 -36.30
C ASP A 133 48.90 -8.39 -36.75
N LEU A 134 47.71 -8.95 -37.02
CA LEU A 134 47.56 -10.30 -37.56
C LEU A 134 48.26 -10.47 -38.92
N LYS A 135 48.06 -9.52 -39.83
CA LYS A 135 48.74 -9.52 -41.15
C LYS A 135 50.25 -9.41 -41.00
N ASN A 136 50.72 -8.51 -40.13
CA ASN A 136 52.14 -8.32 -39.85
C ASN A 136 52.78 -9.57 -39.23
N ALA A 137 52.04 -10.30 -38.39
CA ALA A 137 52.49 -11.56 -37.80
C ALA A 137 52.48 -12.74 -38.79
N ARG A 138 51.88 -12.58 -39.98
CA ARG A 138 51.82 -13.58 -41.07
C ARG A 138 51.30 -14.95 -40.63
N LEU A 139 50.37 -14.97 -39.67
CA LEU A 139 49.87 -16.22 -39.07
C LEU A 139 49.00 -17.02 -40.03
N VAL A 140 48.30 -16.36 -40.96
CA VAL A 140 47.48 -17.06 -41.96
C VAL A 140 48.37 -17.75 -42.97
N GLU A 141 49.44 -17.11 -43.42
CA GLU A 141 50.45 -17.71 -44.30
C GLU A 141 51.21 -18.84 -43.59
N GLU A 142 51.49 -18.70 -42.30
CA GLU A 142 52.09 -19.76 -41.49
C GLU A 142 51.16 -20.98 -41.42
N LEU A 143 49.85 -20.77 -41.20
CA LEU A 143 48.86 -21.86 -41.21
C LEU A 143 48.77 -22.54 -42.58
N GLN A 144 48.93 -21.79 -43.67
CA GLN A 144 48.98 -22.35 -45.02
C GLN A 144 50.25 -23.18 -45.26
N ALA A 145 51.38 -22.75 -44.69
CA ALA A 145 52.65 -23.47 -44.81
C ALA A 145 52.74 -24.70 -43.90
N SER A 146 51.92 -24.79 -42.84
CA SER A 146 52.01 -25.83 -41.81
C SER A 146 51.46 -27.21 -42.21
N GLY A 147 51.20 -27.47 -43.50
CA GLY A 147 50.58 -28.72 -43.95
C GLY A 147 49.11 -28.86 -43.53
N TYR A 148 48.34 -27.78 -43.56
CA TYR A 148 46.91 -27.73 -43.18
C TYR A 148 46.02 -28.76 -43.89
N ILE A 149 46.49 -29.33 -45.01
CA ILE A 149 45.79 -30.37 -45.79
C ILE A 149 45.48 -31.63 -44.94
N ALA A 150 46.21 -31.87 -43.86
CA ALA A 150 45.91 -32.97 -42.93
C ALA A 150 44.86 -32.62 -41.85
N SER A 151 44.39 -31.37 -41.78
CA SER A 151 43.49 -30.89 -40.74
C SER A 151 42.18 -30.34 -41.33
N PRO A 152 41.07 -31.11 -41.26
CA PRO A 152 39.75 -30.64 -41.69
C PRO A 152 39.29 -29.37 -40.98
N ARG A 153 39.71 -29.15 -39.72
CA ARG A 153 39.45 -27.91 -38.98
C ARG A 153 40.20 -26.71 -39.55
N ALA A 154 41.45 -26.89 -39.97
CA ALA A 154 42.24 -25.81 -40.57
C ALA A 154 41.73 -25.44 -41.97
N MET A 155 41.34 -26.43 -42.77
CA MET A 155 40.71 -26.19 -44.07
C MET A 155 39.42 -25.38 -43.94
N ASP A 156 38.52 -25.77 -43.02
CA ASP A 156 37.26 -25.06 -42.79
C ASP A 156 37.49 -23.62 -42.32
N PHE A 157 38.46 -23.42 -41.41
CA PHE A 157 38.81 -22.09 -40.92
C PHE A 157 39.43 -21.20 -42.03
N LEU A 158 40.37 -21.74 -42.82
CA LEU A 158 40.93 -21.02 -43.97
C LEU A 158 39.86 -20.72 -45.02
N SER A 159 38.94 -21.66 -45.24
CA SER A 159 37.77 -21.48 -46.10
C SER A 159 36.95 -20.26 -45.66
N ASP A 160 36.63 -20.13 -44.37
CA ASP A 160 35.89 -18.97 -43.85
C ASP A 160 36.64 -17.65 -44.08
N LEU A 161 37.96 -17.63 -43.90
CA LEU A 161 38.77 -16.44 -44.14
C LEU A 161 38.77 -16.02 -45.63
N TYR A 162 38.85 -16.99 -46.56
CA TYR A 162 38.81 -16.73 -48.00
C TYR A 162 37.43 -16.35 -48.51
N LEU A 163 36.37 -16.95 -47.96
CA LEU A 163 34.99 -16.62 -48.31
C LEU A 163 34.59 -15.22 -47.81
N SER A 164 34.99 -14.88 -46.58
CA SER A 164 34.66 -13.59 -45.95
C SER A 164 35.51 -12.42 -46.45
N GLY A 165 36.76 -12.66 -46.86
CA GLY A 165 37.67 -11.59 -47.31
C GLY A 165 38.16 -10.64 -46.20
N ILE A 166 37.92 -10.96 -44.92
CA ILE A 166 38.20 -10.06 -43.78
C ILE A 166 39.71 -9.91 -43.53
N VAL A 167 40.46 -11.01 -43.61
CA VAL A 167 41.89 -11.06 -43.28
C VAL A 167 42.76 -11.24 -44.52
N VAL A 168 42.30 -12.08 -45.45
CA VAL A 168 42.95 -12.36 -46.74
C VAL A 168 42.07 -11.86 -47.87
N ARG A 169 42.65 -11.68 -49.06
CA ARG A 169 41.86 -11.33 -50.25
C ARG A 169 40.78 -12.38 -50.48
N GLN A 170 39.55 -11.92 -50.71
CA GLN A 170 38.43 -12.81 -50.99
C GLN A 170 38.70 -13.69 -52.21
N ASP A 171 38.52 -14.99 -52.05
CA ASP A 171 38.67 -16.01 -53.08
C ASP A 171 37.61 -17.10 -52.87
N ALA A 172 36.48 -16.93 -53.57
CA ALA A 172 35.33 -17.81 -53.40
C ALA A 172 35.59 -19.24 -53.91
N GLU A 173 36.38 -19.40 -54.98
CA GLU A 173 36.68 -20.71 -55.56
C GLU A 173 37.59 -21.52 -54.63
N LEU A 174 38.68 -20.92 -54.16
CA LEU A 174 39.57 -21.56 -53.20
C LEU A 174 38.85 -21.79 -51.86
N GLY A 175 38.10 -20.81 -51.37
CA GLY A 175 37.33 -20.90 -50.14
C GLY A 175 36.35 -22.08 -50.17
N LEU A 176 35.56 -22.20 -51.23
CA LEU A 176 34.59 -23.29 -51.38
C LEU A 176 35.29 -24.65 -51.56
N LYS A 177 36.37 -24.72 -52.34
CA LYS A 177 37.17 -25.95 -52.49
C LYS A 177 37.72 -26.44 -51.15
N LEU A 178 38.23 -25.54 -50.31
CA LEU A 178 38.69 -25.87 -48.96
C LEU A 178 37.53 -26.32 -48.07
N LYS A 179 36.35 -25.72 -48.21
CA LYS A 179 35.13 -26.14 -47.47
C LYS A 179 34.74 -27.58 -47.81
N VAL A 180 34.71 -27.91 -49.10
CA VAL A 180 34.42 -29.27 -49.60
C VAL A 180 35.43 -30.29 -49.07
N GLN A 181 36.73 -29.96 -49.12
CA GLN A 181 37.76 -30.84 -48.57
C GLN A 181 37.63 -31.03 -47.06
N ALA A 182 37.29 -29.96 -46.33
CA ALA A 182 37.02 -30.04 -44.89
C ALA A 182 35.82 -30.93 -44.57
N ALA A 183 34.75 -30.84 -45.36
CA ALA A 183 33.54 -31.63 -45.19
C ALA A 183 33.79 -33.13 -45.44
N TYR A 184 34.49 -33.48 -46.52
CA TYR A 184 34.93 -34.88 -46.74
C TYR A 184 35.90 -35.37 -45.66
N GLY A 185 36.63 -34.45 -45.02
CA GLY A 185 37.44 -34.71 -43.83
C GLY A 185 36.62 -34.89 -42.53
N GLY A 186 35.29 -34.78 -42.58
CA GLY A 186 34.41 -34.98 -41.43
C GLY A 186 34.23 -33.75 -40.52
N ASN A 187 34.59 -32.55 -40.98
CA ASN A 187 34.35 -31.32 -40.23
C ASN A 187 32.84 -31.01 -40.18
N ALA A 188 32.26 -30.98 -38.98
CA ALA A 188 30.82 -30.75 -38.78
C ALA A 188 30.33 -29.39 -39.29
N ASN A 189 31.08 -28.30 -39.10
CA ASN A 189 30.69 -26.97 -39.59
C ASN A 189 30.64 -26.94 -41.11
N ALA A 190 31.66 -27.54 -41.75
CA ALA A 190 31.71 -27.61 -43.21
C ALA A 190 30.59 -28.48 -43.77
N LEU A 191 30.29 -29.61 -43.11
CA LEU A 191 29.17 -30.48 -43.49
C LEU A 191 27.81 -29.77 -43.38
N LEU A 192 27.54 -29.06 -42.28
CA LEU A 192 26.28 -28.32 -42.11
C LEU A 192 26.16 -27.15 -43.08
N HIS A 193 27.27 -26.44 -43.34
CA HIS A 193 27.28 -25.34 -44.30
C HIS A 193 27.00 -25.83 -45.72
N LEU A 194 27.64 -26.91 -46.16
CA LEU A 194 27.39 -27.48 -47.49
C LEU A 194 25.99 -28.09 -47.59
N ALA A 195 25.50 -28.73 -46.53
CA ALA A 195 24.13 -29.24 -46.47
C ALA A 195 23.13 -28.11 -46.75
N ALA A 196 23.26 -26.99 -46.03
CA ALA A 196 22.40 -25.81 -46.18
C ALA A 196 22.47 -25.14 -47.55
N LEU A 197 23.62 -25.18 -48.25
CA LEU A 197 23.73 -24.71 -49.63
C LEU A 197 23.00 -25.67 -50.59
N THR A 198 23.25 -26.97 -50.46
CA THR A 198 22.69 -27.97 -51.38
C THR A 198 21.21 -28.27 -51.20
N SER A 199 20.61 -27.93 -50.06
CA SER A 199 19.16 -28.06 -49.83
C SER A 199 18.31 -27.12 -50.69
N ASN A 200 18.93 -26.16 -51.37
CA ASN A 200 18.29 -25.24 -52.34
C ASN A 200 18.55 -25.60 -53.81
N ASP A 201 18.89 -26.85 -54.11
CA ASP A 201 19.33 -27.29 -55.45
C ASP A 201 20.58 -26.55 -55.97
N GLU A 202 21.32 -25.85 -55.11
CA GLU A 202 22.55 -25.16 -55.47
C GLU A 202 23.68 -26.16 -55.71
N GLN A 203 24.26 -26.14 -56.90
CA GLN A 203 25.37 -27.04 -57.24
C GLN A 203 26.69 -26.49 -56.70
N VAL A 204 27.25 -27.17 -55.70
CA VAL A 204 28.59 -26.89 -55.18
C VAL A 204 29.63 -27.73 -55.93
N PRO A 205 30.59 -27.11 -56.65
CA PRO A 205 31.61 -27.85 -57.39
C PRO A 205 32.43 -28.80 -56.50
N GLY A 206 32.48 -30.07 -56.88
CA GLY A 206 33.24 -31.09 -56.16
C GLY A 206 32.55 -31.67 -54.92
N TRP A 207 31.31 -31.28 -54.63
CA TRP A 207 30.50 -31.84 -53.55
C TRP A 207 29.34 -32.65 -54.13
N THR A 208 29.18 -33.89 -53.67
CA THR A 208 28.20 -34.85 -54.21
C THR A 208 27.39 -35.57 -53.13
N VAL A 209 27.45 -35.10 -51.88
CA VAL A 209 26.77 -35.75 -50.76
C VAL A 209 25.42 -35.07 -50.54
N ASP A 210 24.36 -35.88 -50.48
CA ASP A 210 23.01 -35.38 -50.25
C ASP A 210 22.90 -34.69 -48.88
N ALA A 211 22.10 -33.62 -48.80
CA ALA A 211 22.00 -32.77 -47.63
C ALA A 211 21.63 -33.54 -46.33
N PRO A 212 20.64 -34.47 -46.30
CA PRO A 212 20.34 -35.26 -45.10
C PRO A 212 21.52 -36.14 -44.63
N VAL A 213 22.29 -36.69 -45.57
CA VAL A 213 23.48 -37.50 -45.27
C VAL A 213 24.58 -36.61 -44.70
N ALA A 214 24.78 -35.42 -45.28
CA ALA A 214 25.75 -34.44 -44.79
C ALA A 214 25.44 -34.00 -43.34
N VAL A 215 24.18 -33.70 -43.03
CA VAL A 215 23.74 -33.38 -41.66
C VAL A 215 23.95 -34.56 -40.72
N THR A 216 23.59 -35.79 -41.12
CA THR A 216 23.80 -36.99 -40.30
C THR A 216 25.29 -37.20 -39.98
N LEU A 217 26.17 -37.00 -40.96
CA LEU A 217 27.62 -37.06 -40.76
C LEU A 217 28.10 -35.94 -39.83
N ALA A 218 27.53 -34.73 -39.95
CA ALA A 218 27.87 -33.62 -39.08
C ALA A 218 27.50 -33.91 -37.62
N PHE A 219 26.27 -34.38 -37.38
CA PHE A 219 25.80 -34.73 -36.04
C PHE A 219 26.56 -35.92 -35.45
N GLY A 220 26.88 -36.94 -36.26
CA GLY A 220 27.77 -38.03 -35.87
C GLY A 220 29.17 -37.56 -35.47
N SER A 221 29.74 -36.60 -36.23
CA SER A 221 31.03 -35.97 -35.92
C SER A 221 30.98 -35.15 -34.62
N LEU A 222 29.87 -34.43 -34.38
CA LEU A 222 29.63 -33.71 -33.14
C LEU A 222 29.54 -34.65 -31.93
N LEU A 223 28.85 -35.79 -32.04
CA LEU A 223 28.82 -36.79 -30.97
C LEU A 223 30.22 -37.37 -30.72
N GLY A 224 30.85 -37.99 -31.72
CA GLY A 224 32.20 -38.54 -31.61
C GLY A 224 32.42 -39.34 -30.31
N LYS A 225 33.49 -39.05 -29.58
CA LYS A 225 33.77 -39.69 -28.27
C LYS A 225 33.05 -38.96 -27.13
N LEU A 226 32.44 -39.75 -26.23
CA LEU A 226 31.94 -39.29 -24.93
C LEU A 226 33.13 -38.84 -24.08
N ASN A 227 33.23 -37.53 -23.90
CA ASN A 227 34.27 -36.88 -23.11
C ASN A 227 33.66 -35.70 -22.35
N PRO A 228 34.37 -35.07 -21.40
CA PRO A 228 33.78 -34.00 -20.57
C PRO A 228 33.35 -32.72 -21.32
N THR A 229 33.60 -32.65 -22.63
CA THR A 229 33.19 -31.53 -23.50
C THR A 229 32.04 -31.90 -24.46
N ILE A 230 31.47 -33.09 -24.32
CA ILE A 230 30.42 -33.60 -25.21
C ILE A 230 29.15 -32.75 -25.17
N CYS A 231 28.76 -32.23 -23.99
CA CYS A 231 27.51 -31.49 -23.84
C CYS A 231 27.48 -30.18 -24.66
N ASP A 232 28.61 -29.52 -24.90
CA ASP A 232 28.67 -28.36 -25.79
C ASP A 232 28.29 -28.72 -27.24
N ARG A 233 28.73 -29.90 -27.67
CA ARG A 233 28.48 -30.44 -29.02
C ARG A 233 27.06 -30.97 -29.15
N ILE A 234 26.54 -31.67 -28.14
CA ILE A 234 25.12 -32.07 -28.07
C ILE A 234 24.21 -30.84 -28.08
N GLY A 235 24.53 -29.83 -27.27
CA GLY A 235 23.79 -28.58 -27.24
C GLY A 235 23.80 -27.83 -28.59
N ARG A 236 24.80 -28.08 -29.47
CA ARG A 236 24.75 -27.59 -30.86
C ARG A 236 23.69 -28.33 -31.66
N ILE A 237 23.63 -29.67 -31.59
CA ILE A 237 22.59 -30.46 -32.27
C ILE A 237 21.20 -30.00 -31.84
N ALA A 238 20.97 -29.83 -30.53
CA ALA A 238 19.70 -29.33 -30.00
C ALA A 238 19.32 -27.95 -30.57
N ARG A 239 20.29 -27.05 -30.75
CA ARG A 239 20.03 -25.71 -31.34
C ARG A 239 19.69 -25.76 -32.82
N GLU A 240 20.24 -26.71 -33.59
CA GLU A 240 19.88 -26.86 -35.01
C GLU A 240 18.38 -27.17 -35.12
N TYR A 241 17.89 -28.14 -34.34
CA TYR A 241 16.46 -28.46 -34.27
C TYR A 241 15.60 -27.33 -33.68
N ALA A 242 16.12 -26.59 -32.69
CA ALA A 242 15.36 -25.50 -32.08
C ALA A 242 15.26 -24.23 -32.94
N SER A 243 16.15 -24.05 -33.92
CA SER A 243 16.23 -22.82 -34.74
C SER A 243 15.69 -23.00 -36.15
N GLY A 244 15.63 -24.24 -36.65
CA GLY A 244 15.21 -24.51 -38.02
C GLY A 244 16.20 -24.03 -39.10
N GLU A 245 17.44 -23.66 -38.74
CA GLU A 245 18.38 -23.02 -39.69
C GLU A 245 18.90 -23.97 -40.78
N VAL A 246 19.16 -25.24 -40.43
CA VAL A 246 19.70 -26.25 -41.35
C VAL A 246 18.76 -27.46 -41.45
N VAL A 247 18.22 -27.91 -40.32
CA VAL A 247 17.20 -28.98 -40.23
C VAL A 247 15.83 -28.38 -39.97
N GLU A 248 14.76 -29.13 -40.23
CA GLU A 248 13.41 -28.71 -39.87
C GLU A 248 13.29 -28.42 -38.37
N GLU A 249 12.54 -27.36 -38.04
CA GLU A 249 12.30 -26.94 -36.66
C GLU A 249 11.51 -28.02 -35.92
N ASP A 250 12.13 -28.65 -34.93
CA ASP A 250 11.52 -29.67 -34.08
C ASP A 250 11.90 -29.45 -32.62
N HIS A 251 11.03 -28.77 -31.90
CA HIS A 251 11.23 -28.45 -30.49
C HIS A 251 11.16 -29.67 -29.56
N ALA A 252 10.41 -30.71 -29.93
CA ALA A 252 10.32 -31.94 -29.13
C ALA A 252 11.64 -32.72 -29.20
N LEU A 253 12.23 -32.79 -30.40
CA LEU A 253 13.53 -33.40 -30.59
C LEU A 253 14.65 -32.54 -29.99
N ALA A 254 14.56 -31.22 -30.09
CA ALA A 254 15.48 -30.31 -29.42
C ALA A 254 15.46 -30.48 -27.89
N GLU A 255 14.27 -30.52 -27.27
CA GLU A 255 14.12 -30.83 -25.83
C GLU A 255 14.73 -32.19 -25.50
N THR A 256 14.49 -33.22 -26.31
CA THR A 256 15.04 -34.56 -26.10
C THR A 256 16.58 -34.55 -26.11
N TRP A 257 17.20 -33.76 -26.97
CA TRP A 257 18.66 -33.56 -26.98
C TRP A 257 19.17 -32.74 -25.79
N TYR A 258 18.46 -31.69 -25.39
CA TYR A 258 18.79 -30.94 -24.18
C TYR A 258 18.68 -31.81 -22.92
N ARG A 259 17.65 -32.64 -22.85
CA ARG A 259 17.45 -33.62 -21.77
C ARG A 259 18.61 -34.59 -21.69
N PHE A 260 18.99 -35.16 -22.83
CA PHE A 260 20.16 -36.04 -22.90
C PHE A 260 21.45 -35.35 -22.41
N ALA A 261 21.68 -34.08 -22.77
CA ALA A 261 22.80 -33.31 -22.23
C ALA A 261 22.68 -33.01 -20.73
N ALA A 262 21.47 -32.75 -20.24
CA ALA A 262 21.19 -32.53 -18.83
C ALA A 262 21.45 -33.78 -17.97
N ASP A 263 21.05 -34.96 -18.46
CA ASP A 263 21.30 -36.24 -17.82
C ASP A 263 22.80 -36.57 -17.74
N LEU A 264 23.57 -36.15 -18.77
CA LEU A 264 25.04 -36.21 -18.76
C LEU A 264 25.70 -35.20 -17.80
N GLY A 265 24.91 -34.29 -17.21
CA GLY A 265 25.35 -33.33 -16.20
C GLY A 265 25.45 -31.87 -16.67
N ASP A 266 24.96 -31.51 -17.86
CA ASP A 266 24.94 -30.10 -18.29
C ASP A 266 23.78 -29.33 -17.64
N THR A 267 24.13 -28.43 -16.74
CA THR A 267 23.18 -27.65 -15.94
C THR A 267 22.50 -26.54 -16.74
N ASN A 268 23.13 -26.05 -17.82
CA ASN A 268 22.47 -25.11 -18.73
C ASN A 268 21.47 -25.84 -19.63
N ALA A 269 21.77 -27.08 -20.01
CA ALA A 269 20.81 -27.92 -20.72
C ALA A 269 19.61 -28.28 -19.82
N ALA A 270 19.84 -28.54 -18.52
CA ALA A 270 18.77 -28.73 -17.55
C ALA A 270 17.86 -27.49 -17.47
N TRP A 271 18.44 -26.28 -17.43
CA TRP A 271 17.65 -25.04 -17.52
C TRP A 271 16.86 -24.94 -18.83
N LYS A 272 17.43 -25.32 -19.97
CA LYS A 272 16.74 -25.32 -21.28
C LYS A 272 15.55 -26.28 -21.31
N VAL A 273 15.67 -27.47 -20.71
CA VAL A 273 14.54 -28.40 -20.57
C VAL A 273 13.44 -27.78 -19.71
N ALA A 274 13.81 -27.14 -18.60
CA ALA A 274 12.85 -26.45 -17.75
C ALA A 274 12.15 -25.30 -18.51
N GLU A 275 12.87 -24.47 -19.27
CA GLU A 275 12.29 -23.40 -20.10
C GLU A 275 11.25 -23.94 -21.10
N TYR A 276 11.57 -25.02 -21.82
CA TYR A 276 10.64 -25.66 -22.75
C TYR A 276 9.30 -26.04 -22.09
N HIS A 277 9.35 -26.58 -20.88
CA HIS A 277 8.14 -26.94 -20.13
C HIS A 277 7.50 -25.76 -19.39
N LEU A 278 8.22 -24.67 -19.10
CA LEU A 278 7.63 -23.45 -18.53
C LEU A 278 6.79 -22.73 -19.58
N ASP A 279 7.35 -22.53 -20.78
CA ASP A 279 6.71 -21.79 -21.87
C ASP A 279 5.53 -22.57 -22.47
N SER A 280 5.69 -23.89 -22.63
CA SER A 280 4.64 -24.80 -23.15
C SER A 280 4.06 -24.39 -24.51
N GLU A 281 4.72 -23.51 -25.26
CA GLU A 281 4.27 -23.01 -26.56
C GLU A 281 4.46 -24.06 -27.66
N PHE A 282 5.58 -24.78 -27.59
CA PHE A 282 6.03 -25.67 -28.66
C PHE A 282 5.94 -27.17 -28.33
N ILE A 283 5.82 -27.52 -27.04
CA ILE A 283 5.74 -28.90 -26.58
C ILE A 283 4.65 -29.07 -25.51
N GLU A 284 4.17 -30.30 -25.34
CA GLU A 284 3.26 -30.63 -24.24
C GLU A 284 4.00 -30.51 -22.89
N LYS A 285 3.38 -29.79 -21.96
CA LYS A 285 3.95 -29.54 -20.63
C LYS A 285 4.00 -30.82 -19.80
N ASN A 286 5.15 -31.09 -19.19
CA ASN A 286 5.30 -32.11 -18.14
C ASN A 286 5.83 -31.47 -16.85
N ASN A 287 4.96 -31.39 -15.82
CA ASN A 287 5.29 -30.74 -14.55
C ASN A 287 6.35 -31.50 -13.73
N GLU A 288 6.36 -32.84 -13.79
CA GLU A 288 7.33 -33.66 -13.06
C GLU A 288 8.73 -33.50 -13.66
N LEU A 289 8.81 -33.52 -14.99
CA LEU A 289 10.05 -33.34 -15.72
C LEU A 289 10.59 -31.92 -15.56
N LEU A 290 9.71 -30.92 -15.64
CA LEU A 290 10.01 -29.53 -15.33
C LEU A 290 10.64 -29.38 -13.95
N LEU A 291 9.99 -29.87 -12.89
CA LEU A 291 10.50 -29.74 -11.53
C LEU A 291 11.85 -30.44 -11.34
N THR A 292 12.05 -31.60 -11.98
CA THR A 292 13.31 -32.35 -11.91
C THR A 292 14.47 -31.55 -12.47
N TYR A 293 14.37 -31.09 -13.73
CA TYR A 293 15.46 -30.35 -14.38
C TYR A 293 15.61 -28.91 -13.86
N LEU A 294 14.53 -28.28 -13.43
CA LEU A 294 14.58 -26.98 -12.75
C LEU A 294 15.35 -27.07 -11.43
N THR A 295 15.07 -28.09 -10.61
CA THR A 295 15.79 -28.33 -9.35
C THR A 295 17.26 -28.63 -9.62
N GLN A 296 17.56 -29.49 -10.59
CA GLN A 296 18.93 -29.77 -11.01
C GLN A 296 19.70 -28.50 -11.42
N ALA A 297 19.08 -27.61 -12.20
CA ALA A 297 19.69 -26.35 -12.60
C ALA A 297 19.86 -25.38 -11.42
N ALA A 298 18.87 -25.31 -10.52
CA ALA A 298 18.90 -24.44 -9.34
C ALA A 298 19.96 -24.87 -8.31
N ASP A 299 20.09 -26.17 -8.07
CA ASP A 299 21.13 -26.78 -7.20
C ASP A 299 22.54 -26.50 -7.75
N ALA A 300 22.65 -26.38 -9.07
CA ALA A 300 23.87 -25.99 -9.77
C ALA A 300 24.09 -24.48 -9.89
N GLU A 301 23.33 -23.67 -9.13
CA GLU A 301 23.47 -22.21 -9.05
C GLU A 301 23.16 -21.45 -10.35
N VAL A 302 22.35 -22.04 -11.24
CA VAL A 302 21.79 -21.28 -12.37
C VAL A 302 20.78 -20.26 -11.83
N VAL A 303 21.13 -18.98 -11.87
CA VAL A 303 20.35 -17.88 -11.26
C VAL A 303 18.90 -17.86 -11.74
N SER A 304 18.65 -18.02 -13.04
CA SER A 304 17.28 -18.04 -13.59
C SER A 304 16.46 -19.22 -13.03
N ALA A 305 17.09 -20.40 -12.90
CA ALA A 305 16.45 -21.58 -12.32
C ALA A 305 16.15 -21.40 -10.83
N GLN A 306 17.07 -20.80 -10.08
CA GLN A 306 16.85 -20.46 -8.68
C GLN A 306 15.67 -19.51 -8.50
N ILE A 307 15.58 -18.45 -9.30
CA ILE A 307 14.47 -17.49 -9.23
C ILE A 307 13.13 -18.19 -9.49
N GLU A 308 13.04 -19.00 -10.54
CA GLU A 308 11.78 -19.69 -10.88
C GLU A 308 11.41 -20.76 -9.84
N LEU A 309 12.38 -21.51 -9.32
CA LEU A 309 12.12 -22.46 -8.24
C LEU A 309 11.63 -21.75 -6.97
N GLY A 310 12.25 -20.62 -6.60
CA GLY A 310 11.80 -19.77 -5.50
C GLY A 310 10.36 -19.29 -5.68
N ARG A 311 9.97 -18.88 -6.90
CA ARG A 311 8.59 -18.48 -7.22
C ARG A 311 7.60 -19.64 -7.11
N ILE A 312 8.00 -20.84 -7.52
CA ILE A 312 7.16 -22.04 -7.38
C ILE A 312 6.90 -22.33 -5.90
N TYR A 313 7.93 -22.28 -5.05
CA TYR A 313 7.74 -22.45 -3.60
C TYR A 313 6.91 -21.32 -2.97
N GLU A 314 7.11 -20.07 -3.41
CA GLU A 314 6.36 -18.90 -2.92
C GLU A 314 4.85 -18.99 -3.23
N THR A 315 4.52 -19.46 -4.44
CA THR A 315 3.14 -19.49 -4.96
C THR A 315 2.42 -20.82 -4.72
N GLY A 316 3.15 -21.93 -4.57
CA GLY A 316 2.59 -23.27 -4.51
C GLY A 316 2.00 -23.76 -5.83
N ALA A 317 2.50 -23.26 -6.98
CA ALA A 317 1.91 -23.55 -8.28
C ALA A 317 2.11 -25.01 -8.76
N LEU A 318 3.26 -25.61 -8.43
CA LEU A 318 3.62 -27.00 -8.80
C LEU A 318 3.99 -27.87 -7.59
N THR A 319 4.14 -27.26 -6.42
CA THR A 319 4.48 -27.91 -5.15
C THR A 319 3.57 -27.36 -4.06
N GLN A 320 3.62 -27.94 -2.85
CA GLN A 320 3.08 -27.22 -1.70
C GLN A 320 3.82 -25.89 -1.51
N LYS A 321 3.11 -24.88 -1.03
CA LYS A 321 3.69 -23.58 -0.70
C LYS A 321 4.70 -23.72 0.42
N ASP A 322 5.90 -23.19 0.22
CA ASP A 322 7.00 -23.21 1.19
C ASP A 322 7.72 -21.86 1.17
N ALA A 323 7.27 -20.94 2.02
CA ALA A 323 7.84 -19.60 2.09
C ALA A 323 9.30 -19.60 2.60
N GLU A 324 9.66 -20.54 3.47
CA GLU A 324 11.03 -20.64 3.99
C GLU A 324 12.00 -21.12 2.91
N ALA A 325 11.61 -22.09 2.09
CA ALA A 325 12.40 -22.53 0.94
C ALA A 325 12.61 -21.39 -0.07
N ALA A 326 11.54 -20.64 -0.37
CA ALA A 326 11.64 -19.47 -1.23
C ALA A 326 12.59 -18.41 -0.66
N LEU A 327 12.48 -18.08 0.63
CA LEU A 327 13.37 -17.12 1.30
C LEU A 327 14.83 -17.59 1.30
N ARG A 328 15.10 -18.89 1.56
CA ARG A 328 16.47 -19.43 1.49
C ARG A 328 17.11 -19.19 0.12
N ILE A 329 16.35 -19.38 -0.96
CA ILE A 329 16.84 -19.15 -2.32
C ILE A 329 17.06 -17.65 -2.56
N TYR A 330 16.09 -16.80 -2.22
CA TYR A 330 16.20 -15.36 -2.45
C TYR A 330 17.31 -14.70 -1.61
N ASP A 331 17.48 -15.12 -0.35
CA ASP A 331 18.54 -14.65 0.54
C ASP A 331 19.92 -15.11 0.06
N LYS A 332 20.04 -16.32 -0.51
CA LYS A 332 21.27 -16.77 -1.16
C LYS A 332 21.61 -15.85 -2.35
N LEU A 333 20.64 -15.56 -3.22
CA LEU A 333 20.84 -14.64 -4.35
C LEU A 333 21.24 -13.23 -3.88
N ALA A 334 20.59 -12.72 -2.83
CA ALA A 334 20.90 -11.42 -2.24
C ALA A 334 22.33 -11.37 -1.67
N SER A 335 22.75 -12.41 -0.94
CA SER A 335 24.12 -12.49 -0.38
C SER A 335 25.21 -12.55 -1.47
N SER A 336 24.87 -13.02 -2.66
CA SER A 336 25.73 -12.96 -3.86
C SER A 336 25.73 -11.58 -4.55
N GLY A 337 25.08 -10.57 -3.97
CA GLY A 337 24.99 -9.22 -4.52
C GLY A 337 23.96 -9.06 -5.64
N LEU A 338 23.12 -10.06 -5.90
CA LEU A 338 22.15 -10.01 -7.00
C LEU A 338 20.91 -9.22 -6.58
N ARG A 339 20.66 -8.10 -7.27
CA ARG A 339 19.50 -7.22 -7.04
C ARG A 339 18.17 -7.98 -6.98
N VAL A 340 17.96 -8.95 -7.87
CA VAL A 340 16.71 -9.73 -7.91
C VAL A 340 16.48 -10.55 -6.63
N GLY A 341 17.55 -11.04 -5.99
CA GLY A 341 17.47 -11.73 -4.71
C GLY A 341 16.98 -10.81 -3.60
N PHE A 342 17.57 -9.61 -3.50
CA PHE A 342 17.11 -8.58 -2.56
C PHE A 342 15.63 -8.25 -2.75
N ILE A 343 15.23 -7.91 -3.97
CA ILE A 343 13.85 -7.51 -4.28
C ILE A 343 12.86 -8.60 -3.90
N ARG A 344 13.12 -9.85 -4.31
CA ARG A 344 12.23 -10.99 -4.03
C ARG A 344 12.16 -11.31 -2.54
N SER A 345 13.29 -11.29 -1.83
CA SER A 345 13.32 -11.52 -0.38
C SER A 345 12.55 -10.44 0.37
N ILE A 346 12.78 -9.17 0.06
CA ILE A 346 12.07 -8.03 0.67
C ILE A 346 10.56 -8.14 0.46
N LEU A 347 10.10 -8.35 -0.78
CA LEU A 347 8.67 -8.43 -1.08
C LEU A 347 7.99 -9.63 -0.41
N LEU A 348 8.66 -10.79 -0.35
CA LEU A 348 8.12 -11.96 0.35
C LEU A 348 8.06 -11.73 1.86
N ARG A 349 9.09 -11.13 2.45
CA ARG A 349 9.10 -10.75 3.87
C ARG A 349 7.97 -9.78 4.22
N GLU A 350 7.67 -8.81 3.35
CA GLU A 350 6.51 -7.91 3.53
C GLU A 350 5.19 -8.69 3.56
N LYS A 351 4.99 -9.62 2.62
CA LYS A 351 3.80 -10.47 2.57
C LYS A 351 3.65 -11.37 3.80
N LEU A 352 4.76 -11.71 4.45
CA LEU A 352 4.79 -12.50 5.69
C LEU A 352 4.65 -11.62 6.95
N GLY A 353 4.55 -10.30 6.82
CA GLY A 353 4.49 -9.38 7.96
C GLY A 353 5.84 -9.14 8.65
N HIS A 354 6.96 -9.53 8.05
CA HIS A 354 8.31 -9.39 8.63
C HIS A 354 8.86 -7.95 8.58
N ALA A 355 8.11 -7.00 8.03
CA ALA A 355 8.47 -5.57 8.05
C ALA A 355 8.38 -4.97 9.46
N SER A 356 7.68 -5.64 10.38
CA SER A 356 7.56 -5.29 11.80
C SER A 356 7.84 -6.51 12.69
N GLY A 357 7.92 -6.29 14.01
CA GLY A 357 8.09 -7.37 14.98
C GLY A 357 9.50 -8.01 14.97
N PRO A 358 9.62 -9.30 15.35
CA PRO A 358 10.93 -9.95 15.57
C PRO A 358 11.86 -9.99 14.35
N HIS A 359 11.30 -10.01 13.14
CA HIS A 359 12.05 -10.11 11.89
C HIS A 359 12.40 -8.75 11.25
N GLN A 360 11.97 -7.64 11.86
CA GLN A 360 12.17 -6.28 11.33
C GLN A 360 13.65 -5.96 11.11
N ALA A 361 14.54 -6.39 12.00
CA ALA A 361 15.97 -6.08 11.90
C ALA A 361 16.61 -6.69 10.63
N GLU A 362 16.23 -7.92 10.28
CA GLU A 362 16.70 -8.60 9.05
C GLU A 362 16.18 -7.89 7.80
N TYR A 363 14.87 -7.56 7.79
CA TYR A 363 14.24 -6.80 6.72
C TYR A 363 14.93 -5.45 6.50
N SER A 364 15.23 -4.74 7.58
CA SER A 364 15.92 -3.44 7.57
C SER A 364 17.34 -3.53 7.02
N ALA A 365 18.07 -4.59 7.35
CA ALA A 365 19.41 -4.83 6.83
C ALA A 365 19.39 -5.05 5.31
N LEU A 366 18.41 -5.82 4.81
CA LEU A 366 18.23 -6.06 3.39
C LEU A 366 17.92 -4.77 2.61
N LEU A 367 17.07 -3.88 3.15
CA LEU A 367 16.81 -2.57 2.53
C LEU A 367 18.08 -1.73 2.40
N LYS A 368 18.90 -1.68 3.46
CA LYS A 368 20.17 -0.92 3.45
C LYS A 368 21.15 -1.49 2.42
N GLN A 369 21.31 -2.80 2.38
CA GLN A 369 22.18 -3.46 1.39
C GLN A 369 21.70 -3.24 -0.05
N LEU A 370 20.38 -3.30 -0.31
CA LEU A 370 19.82 -2.99 -1.62
C LEU A 370 20.06 -1.52 -2.01
N ALA A 371 19.97 -0.59 -1.06
CA ALA A 371 20.20 0.84 -1.29
C ALA A 371 21.68 1.18 -1.60
N GLU A 372 22.62 0.32 -1.24
CA GLU A 372 24.05 0.47 -1.54
C GLU A 372 24.42 0.05 -2.98
N LEU A 373 23.50 -0.63 -3.71
CA LEU A 373 23.74 -1.02 -5.10
C LEU A 373 23.76 0.20 -6.03
N PRO A 374 24.65 0.25 -7.04
CA PRO A 374 24.71 1.37 -8.00
C PRO A 374 23.41 1.62 -8.78
N ASP A 375 22.59 0.58 -8.94
CA ASP A 375 21.31 0.60 -9.66
C ASP A 375 20.12 0.26 -8.74
N ALA A 376 20.21 0.71 -7.49
CA ALA A 376 19.17 0.58 -6.48
C ALA A 376 17.85 1.22 -6.96
N PRO A 377 16.71 0.51 -6.82
CA PRO A 377 15.42 1.05 -7.25
C PRO A 377 14.93 2.14 -6.28
N GLY A 378 14.30 3.20 -6.79
CA GLY A 378 13.87 4.35 -5.98
C GLY A 378 13.00 4.01 -4.76
N TRP A 379 12.18 2.95 -4.84
CA TRP A 379 11.26 2.57 -3.76
C TRP A 379 11.99 2.13 -2.50
N VAL A 380 13.25 1.69 -2.59
CA VAL A 380 14.05 1.30 -1.41
C VAL A 380 14.28 2.49 -0.50
N PHE A 381 14.54 3.67 -1.08
CA PHE A 381 14.74 4.89 -0.32
C PHE A 381 13.43 5.37 0.30
N THR A 382 12.30 5.25 -0.42
CA THR A 382 10.98 5.51 0.16
C THR A 382 10.71 4.64 1.38
N LYS A 383 11.04 3.33 1.32
CA LYS A 383 10.90 2.42 2.47
C LYS A 383 11.84 2.78 3.62
N LEU A 384 13.11 3.10 3.35
CA LEU A 384 14.06 3.54 4.38
C LEU A 384 13.62 4.84 5.07
N GLY A 385 13.08 5.80 4.31
CA GLY A 385 12.53 7.04 4.86
C GLY A 385 11.32 6.79 5.77
N LYS A 386 10.39 5.92 5.35
CA LYS A 386 9.25 5.51 6.17
C LYS A 386 9.68 4.75 7.42
N GLN A 387 10.67 3.86 7.30
CA GLN A 387 11.22 3.15 8.44
C GLN A 387 11.87 4.10 9.46
N ALA A 388 12.61 5.11 9.00
CA ALA A 388 13.16 6.13 9.90
C ALA A 388 12.06 6.86 10.67
N GLN A 389 10.93 7.17 10.00
CA GLN A 389 9.75 7.77 10.63
C GLN A 389 9.08 6.83 11.64
N ALA A 390 8.99 5.54 11.33
CA ALA A 390 8.47 4.51 12.23
C ALA A 390 9.30 4.34 13.51
N GLU A 391 10.64 4.40 13.38
CA GLU A 391 11.56 4.16 14.49
C GLU A 391 11.71 5.37 15.42
N LYS A 392 11.74 6.58 14.87
CA LYS A 392 12.10 7.82 15.60
C LYS A 392 11.00 8.89 15.60
N GLY A 393 9.87 8.62 14.96
CA GLY A 393 8.82 9.61 14.78
C GLY A 393 9.16 10.59 13.66
N VAL A 394 8.15 11.32 13.19
CA VAL A 394 8.26 12.15 11.98
C VAL A 394 9.12 13.40 12.17
N TRP A 395 9.34 13.83 13.42
CA TRP A 395 10.09 15.03 13.76
C TRP A 395 11.59 14.75 13.95
N GLU A 396 11.97 13.73 14.73
CA GLU A 396 13.39 13.38 14.92
C GLU A 396 13.98 12.81 13.63
N SER A 397 13.20 12.02 12.87
CA SER A 397 13.65 11.44 11.60
C SER A 397 13.65 12.42 10.43
N ALA A 398 13.16 13.65 10.58
CA ALA A 398 12.81 14.53 9.47
C ALA A 398 13.94 14.70 8.44
N ALA A 399 15.16 14.98 8.89
CA ALA A 399 16.31 15.18 8.00
C ALA A 399 16.73 13.89 7.26
N LEU A 400 16.71 12.75 7.96
CA LEU A 400 17.06 11.45 7.37
C LEU A 400 16.00 11.00 6.36
N ALA A 401 14.72 11.12 6.73
CA ALA A 401 13.60 10.77 5.86
C ALA A 401 13.55 11.67 4.63
N GLU A 402 13.72 12.99 4.79
CA GLU A 402 13.81 13.94 3.68
C GLU A 402 14.91 13.56 2.69
N GLY A 403 16.11 13.23 3.17
CA GLY A 403 17.23 12.81 2.32
C GLY A 403 16.90 11.55 1.50
N HIS A 404 16.27 10.55 2.11
CA HIS A 404 15.84 9.34 1.40
C HIS A 404 14.72 9.63 0.39
N PHE A 405 13.71 10.42 0.75
CA PHE A 405 12.63 10.75 -0.19
C PHE A 405 13.13 11.62 -1.36
N GLN A 406 14.11 12.48 -1.14
CA GLN A 406 14.79 13.22 -2.22
C GLN A 406 15.50 12.27 -3.19
N GLN A 407 16.21 11.26 -2.68
CA GLN A 407 16.84 10.23 -3.53
C GLN A 407 15.79 9.45 -4.33
N ALA A 408 14.69 9.03 -3.69
CA ALA A 408 13.59 8.34 -4.36
C ALA A 408 12.97 9.20 -5.47
N ALA A 409 12.67 10.47 -5.18
CA ALA A 409 12.09 11.42 -6.12
C ALA A 409 13.03 11.71 -7.31
N ALA A 410 14.34 11.83 -7.06
CA ALA A 410 15.35 12.02 -8.10
C ALA A 410 15.44 10.81 -9.06
N LEU A 411 15.14 9.60 -8.57
CA LEU A 411 15.02 8.38 -9.36
C LEU A 411 13.66 8.24 -10.06
N GLY A 412 12.78 9.24 -9.94
CA GLY A 412 11.45 9.26 -10.56
C GLY A 412 10.41 8.39 -9.85
N GLU A 413 10.65 7.98 -8.61
CA GLU A 413 9.74 7.12 -7.86
C GLU A 413 8.56 7.94 -7.28
N VAL A 414 7.34 7.47 -7.54
CA VAL A 414 6.10 8.23 -7.33
C VAL A 414 5.75 8.35 -5.85
N ASP A 415 5.85 7.27 -5.09
CA ASP A 415 5.58 7.30 -3.65
C ASP A 415 6.63 8.14 -2.92
N GLY A 416 7.88 8.14 -3.39
CA GLY A 416 8.96 8.99 -2.90
C GLY A 416 8.69 10.47 -3.08
N LYS A 417 8.22 10.88 -4.27
CA LYS A 417 7.74 12.25 -4.52
C LYS A 417 6.61 12.63 -3.57
N TYR A 418 5.64 11.74 -3.39
CA TYR A 418 4.48 11.93 -2.52
C TYR A 418 4.88 12.11 -1.05
N GLU A 419 5.75 11.24 -0.52
CA GLU A 419 6.22 11.35 0.87
C GLU A 419 7.15 12.54 1.10
N LEU A 420 7.94 12.93 0.08
CA LEU A 420 8.72 14.17 0.13
C LEU A 420 7.79 15.40 0.22
N ALA A 421 6.75 15.44 -0.60
CA ALA A 421 5.76 16.52 -0.56
C ALA A 421 5.08 16.63 0.81
N LYS A 422 4.63 15.51 1.38
CA LYS A 422 4.08 15.48 2.75
C LYS A 422 5.07 15.98 3.79
N THR A 423 6.34 15.61 3.66
CA THR A 423 7.42 16.08 4.54
C THR A 423 7.58 17.60 4.46
N TYR A 424 7.50 18.17 3.27
CA TYR A 424 7.55 19.62 3.05
C TYR A 424 6.31 20.36 3.57
N LEU A 425 5.11 19.80 3.39
CA LEU A 425 3.85 20.37 3.90
C LEU A 425 3.80 20.43 5.43
N ARG A 426 4.54 19.57 6.15
CA ARG A 426 4.67 19.69 7.63
C ARG A 426 5.31 21.02 8.06
N SER A 427 6.11 21.62 7.18
CA SER A 427 6.75 22.92 7.38
C SER A 427 6.13 23.97 6.44
N SER A 428 4.81 23.98 6.29
CA SER A 428 4.12 24.79 5.26
C SER A 428 4.43 26.29 5.35
N SER A 429 4.75 26.82 6.53
CA SER A 429 5.17 28.22 6.71
C SER A 429 6.44 28.59 5.90
N ASN A 430 7.26 27.61 5.52
CA ASN A 430 8.34 27.79 4.56
C ASN A 430 7.80 27.77 3.13
N ARG A 431 7.76 28.95 2.50
CA ARG A 431 7.21 29.14 1.15
C ARG A 431 7.88 28.28 0.08
N GLU A 432 9.21 28.12 0.15
CA GLU A 432 9.97 27.35 -0.84
C GLU A 432 9.58 25.88 -0.77
N LYS A 433 9.56 25.30 0.45
CA LYS A 433 9.12 23.92 0.68
C LYS A 433 7.66 23.72 0.31
N TYR A 434 6.78 24.67 0.64
CA TYR A 434 5.37 24.60 0.27
C TYR A 434 5.17 24.53 -1.25
N ASN A 435 5.82 25.42 -2.00
CA ASN A 435 5.73 25.42 -3.46
C ASN A 435 6.31 24.13 -4.07
N ALA A 436 7.47 23.68 -3.58
CA ALA A 436 8.07 22.42 -4.02
C ALA A 436 7.15 21.22 -3.74
N ALA A 437 6.42 21.23 -2.61
CA ALA A 437 5.44 20.19 -2.31
C ALA A 437 4.28 20.18 -3.32
N LEU A 438 3.75 21.36 -3.68
CA LEU A 438 2.70 21.47 -4.70
C LEU A 438 3.19 20.94 -6.06
N ASP A 439 4.40 21.29 -6.48
CA ASP A 439 4.98 20.81 -7.74
C ASP A 439 5.12 19.27 -7.75
N LEU A 440 5.60 18.69 -6.66
CA LEU A 440 5.71 17.24 -6.49
C LEU A 440 4.34 16.55 -6.55
N LEU A 441 3.34 17.09 -5.87
CA LEU A 441 1.97 16.55 -5.88
C LEU A 441 1.31 16.69 -7.25
N TYR A 442 1.49 17.82 -7.92
CA TYR A 442 0.99 18.03 -9.28
C TYR A 442 1.62 17.06 -10.28
N SER A 443 2.94 16.85 -10.22
CA SER A 443 3.63 15.84 -11.02
C SER A 443 3.10 14.44 -10.72
N ALA A 444 2.94 14.08 -9.44
CA ALA A 444 2.42 12.77 -9.04
C ALA A 444 1.01 12.50 -9.60
N VAL A 445 0.13 13.51 -9.63
CA VAL A 445 -1.20 13.37 -10.23
C VAL A 445 -1.12 13.34 -11.76
N SER A 446 -0.51 14.34 -12.37
CA SER A 446 -0.61 14.59 -13.83
C SER A 446 0.26 13.65 -14.68
N GLU A 447 1.41 13.24 -14.16
CA GLU A 447 2.36 12.37 -14.89
C GLU A 447 2.19 10.90 -14.51
N ASN A 448 1.79 10.62 -13.27
CA ASN A 448 1.80 9.27 -12.71
C ASN A 448 0.42 8.74 -12.29
N GLY A 449 -0.62 9.58 -12.26
CA GLY A 449 -1.97 9.16 -11.88
C GLY A 449 -2.12 8.78 -10.40
N LYS A 450 -1.27 9.31 -9.51
CA LYS A 450 -1.33 9.07 -8.05
C LYS A 450 -2.52 9.82 -7.45
N ILE A 451 -3.65 9.14 -7.30
CA ILE A 451 -4.91 9.75 -6.83
C ILE A 451 -4.85 10.22 -5.37
N GLU A 452 -4.04 9.60 -4.53
CA GLU A 452 -3.87 9.98 -3.12
C GLU A 452 -3.24 11.37 -2.96
N ALA A 453 -2.54 11.87 -3.98
CA ALA A 453 -2.02 13.23 -3.99
C ALA A 453 -3.12 14.30 -4.10
N LEU A 454 -4.33 13.95 -4.55
CA LEU A 454 -5.46 14.88 -4.66
C LEU A 454 -5.91 15.39 -3.29
N SER A 455 -6.00 14.50 -2.29
CA SER A 455 -6.37 14.87 -0.91
C SER A 455 -5.32 15.79 -0.28
N GLU A 456 -4.03 15.52 -0.53
CA GLU A 456 -2.93 16.35 -0.05
C GLU A 456 -2.91 17.72 -0.75
N LEU A 457 -3.26 17.82 -2.03
CA LEU A 457 -3.42 19.11 -2.72
C LEU A 457 -4.56 19.93 -2.13
N ARG A 458 -5.71 19.31 -1.85
CA ARG A 458 -6.82 20.00 -1.16
C ARG A 458 -6.39 20.50 0.22
N ARG A 459 -5.76 19.62 1.01
CA ARG A 459 -5.23 19.96 2.33
C ARG A 459 -4.22 21.10 2.26
N ALA A 460 -3.33 21.09 1.27
CA ALA A 460 -2.33 22.13 1.06
C ALA A 460 -2.97 23.49 0.75
N HIS A 461 -3.98 23.54 -0.12
CA HIS A 461 -4.64 24.78 -0.54
C HIS A 461 -5.59 25.36 0.50
N LEU A 462 -6.38 24.52 1.17
CA LEU A 462 -7.38 24.98 2.12
C LEU A 462 -6.81 25.16 3.52
N CYS A 463 -6.07 24.18 4.03
CA CYS A 463 -5.71 24.13 5.45
C CYS A 463 -4.26 24.58 5.75
N LEU A 464 -3.32 24.37 4.83
CA LEU A 464 -1.89 24.60 5.09
C LEU A 464 -1.30 25.79 4.35
N ASN A 465 -2.06 26.43 3.46
CA ASN A 465 -1.58 27.55 2.67
C ASN A 465 -1.12 28.70 3.58
N PRO A 466 0.13 29.17 3.45
CA PRO A 466 0.64 30.23 4.31
C PRO A 466 -0.10 31.56 4.18
N ASP A 467 -0.69 31.84 3.01
CA ASP A 467 -1.46 33.07 2.74
C ASP A 467 -2.91 33.01 3.24
N GLY A 468 -3.33 31.88 3.81
CA GLY A 468 -4.74 31.61 4.12
C GLY A 468 -5.41 30.71 3.07
N PRO A 469 -6.66 30.28 3.32
CA PRO A 469 -7.34 29.28 2.50
C PRO A 469 -7.57 29.74 1.06
N ASP A 470 -7.07 28.98 0.08
CA ASP A 470 -7.40 29.14 -1.33
C ASP A 470 -8.59 28.25 -1.71
N ILE A 471 -9.79 28.78 -1.48
CA ILE A 471 -11.06 28.08 -1.70
C ILE A 471 -11.28 27.75 -3.19
N ALA A 472 -10.81 28.63 -4.09
CA ALA A 472 -11.03 28.45 -5.53
C ALA A 472 -10.19 27.28 -6.07
N THR A 473 -8.91 27.23 -5.69
CA THR A 473 -8.02 26.14 -6.10
C THR A 473 -8.39 24.83 -5.39
N GLU A 474 -8.75 24.87 -4.11
CA GLU A 474 -9.24 23.66 -3.42
C GLU A 474 -10.51 23.10 -4.09
N ALA A 475 -11.46 23.94 -4.50
CA ALA A 475 -12.69 23.48 -5.14
C ALA A 475 -12.42 22.73 -6.46
N TYR A 476 -11.40 23.14 -7.22
CA TYR A 476 -10.94 22.41 -8.40
C TYR A 476 -10.45 21.00 -8.02
N TRP A 477 -9.56 20.91 -7.03
CA TRP A 477 -8.99 19.63 -6.59
C TRP A 477 -10.02 18.72 -5.92
N ARG A 478 -10.97 19.29 -5.18
CA ARG A 478 -12.12 18.56 -4.61
C ARG A 478 -12.97 17.92 -5.70
N LYS A 479 -13.28 18.66 -6.77
CA LYS A 479 -14.01 18.12 -7.92
C LYS A 479 -13.22 17.01 -8.62
N ALA A 480 -11.91 17.17 -8.77
CA ALA A 480 -11.04 16.15 -9.34
C ALA A 480 -10.99 14.88 -8.48
N GLU A 481 -10.91 15.03 -7.15
CA GLU A 481 -10.90 13.93 -6.19
C GLU A 481 -12.21 13.13 -6.21
N ILE A 482 -13.35 13.82 -6.15
CA ILE A 482 -14.68 13.21 -6.26
C ILE A 482 -14.79 12.48 -7.60
N GLY A 483 -14.37 13.10 -8.70
CA GLY A 483 -14.39 12.48 -10.03
C GLY A 483 -13.47 11.26 -10.17
N ALA A 484 -12.39 11.20 -9.39
CA ALA A 484 -11.49 10.06 -9.34
C ALA A 484 -11.99 8.93 -8.42
N GLY A 485 -13.07 9.14 -7.66
CA GLY A 485 -13.58 8.18 -6.68
C GLY A 485 -12.57 7.87 -5.56
N ASN A 486 -11.72 8.84 -5.20
CA ASN A 486 -10.66 8.65 -4.20
C ASN A 486 -11.19 8.59 -2.77
N GLU A 487 -12.30 9.29 -2.49
CA GLU A 487 -12.96 9.26 -1.20
C GLU A 487 -13.65 7.91 -0.97
N THR A 488 -13.30 7.22 0.12
CA THR A 488 -13.99 5.99 0.52
C THR A 488 -15.43 6.33 0.89
N ILE A 489 -16.38 5.58 0.35
CA ILE A 489 -17.79 5.75 0.69
C ILE A 489 -18.00 5.24 2.11
N ALA A 490 -18.28 6.17 3.04
CA ALA A 490 -18.69 5.83 4.40
C ALA A 490 -20.16 5.40 4.40
N LEU A 491 -20.45 4.20 4.90
CA LEU A 491 -21.81 3.77 5.22
C LEU A 491 -22.05 4.06 6.71
N ASN A 492 -23.10 4.80 7.03
CA ASN A 492 -23.46 5.11 8.42
C ASN A 492 -24.56 4.18 8.92
N ASN A 493 -24.52 3.82 10.21
CA ASN A 493 -25.64 3.17 10.90
C ASN A 493 -26.84 4.14 10.90
N GLY A 494 -27.79 3.91 10.00
CA GLY A 494 -28.95 4.78 9.78
C GLY A 494 -29.18 5.19 8.33
N ASP A 495 -28.29 4.82 7.40
CA ASP A 495 -28.62 4.88 5.97
C ASP A 495 -29.76 3.89 5.71
N GLU A 496 -31.00 4.39 5.64
CA GLU A 496 -32.21 3.59 5.39
C GLU A 496 -32.18 3.04 3.95
N PHE A 497 -31.50 1.92 3.76
CA PHE A 497 -31.71 1.09 2.59
C PHE A 497 -32.94 0.22 2.88
N SER A 498 -34.09 0.60 2.31
CA SER A 498 -35.34 -0.12 2.51
C SER A 498 -35.16 -1.62 2.24
N ALA A 499 -35.68 -2.47 3.12
CA ALA A 499 -35.70 -3.92 2.95
C ALA A 499 -36.32 -4.37 1.60
N ASP A 500 -37.12 -3.51 0.98
CA ASP A 500 -37.86 -3.78 -0.26
C ASP A 500 -37.17 -3.22 -1.52
N GLY A 501 -36.07 -2.46 -1.40
CA GLY A 501 -35.48 -1.65 -2.48
C GLY A 501 -34.05 -2.00 -2.91
N GLY A 502 -33.31 -2.77 -2.09
CA GLY A 502 -31.91 -3.12 -2.33
C GLY A 502 -30.96 -1.92 -2.37
N LEU A 503 -29.65 -2.19 -2.46
CA LEU A 503 -28.65 -1.15 -2.63
C LEU A 503 -28.72 -0.56 -4.06
N PRO A 504 -28.71 0.78 -4.25
CA PRO A 504 -28.70 1.37 -5.59
C PRO A 504 -27.57 0.78 -6.46
N PRO A 505 -27.82 0.35 -7.72
CA PRO A 505 -26.81 -0.36 -8.51
C PRO A 505 -25.49 0.39 -8.71
N MET A 506 -25.54 1.73 -8.79
CA MET A 506 -24.34 2.55 -8.91
C MET A 506 -23.54 2.58 -7.59
N LEU A 507 -24.22 2.73 -6.46
CA LEU A 507 -23.59 2.70 -5.14
C LEU A 507 -22.98 1.33 -4.85
N HIS A 508 -23.68 0.26 -5.22
CA HIS A 508 -23.14 -1.10 -5.17
C HIS A 508 -21.86 -1.23 -5.99
N ALA A 509 -21.89 -0.83 -7.26
CA ALA A 509 -20.73 -0.90 -8.14
C ALA A 509 -19.55 -0.08 -7.61
N GLU A 510 -19.79 1.10 -7.06
CA GLU A 510 -18.76 1.96 -6.47
C GLU A 510 -18.10 1.31 -5.24
N ILE A 511 -18.89 0.85 -4.27
CA ILE A 511 -18.37 0.20 -3.05
C ILE A 511 -17.61 -1.09 -3.41
N GLN A 512 -18.17 -1.91 -4.29
CA GLN A 512 -17.50 -3.13 -4.76
C GLN A 512 -16.19 -2.81 -5.48
N THR A 513 -16.16 -1.76 -6.31
CA THR A 513 -14.94 -1.33 -7.01
C THR A 513 -13.88 -0.83 -6.02
N GLN A 514 -14.26 -0.03 -5.03
CA GLN A 514 -13.36 0.43 -3.98
C GLN A 514 -12.81 -0.73 -3.15
N ALA A 515 -13.64 -1.75 -2.87
CA ALA A 515 -13.22 -2.99 -2.22
C ALA A 515 -12.25 -3.81 -3.08
N LEU A 516 -12.48 -3.93 -4.40
CA LEU A 516 -11.55 -4.57 -5.34
C LEU A 516 -10.19 -3.86 -5.41
N TYR A 517 -10.14 -2.55 -5.17
CA TYR A 517 -8.90 -1.81 -5.05
C TYR A 517 -8.18 -2.01 -3.71
N GLY A 518 -8.73 -2.85 -2.82
CA GLY A 518 -8.09 -3.20 -1.56
C GLY A 518 -8.21 -2.12 -0.48
N ARG A 519 -9.14 -1.17 -0.62
CA ARG A 519 -9.36 -0.16 0.43
C ARG A 519 -10.00 -0.83 1.63
N ALA A 520 -9.31 -0.83 2.77
CA ALA A 520 -9.72 -1.53 3.99
C ALA A 520 -11.18 -1.24 4.39
N GLU A 521 -11.55 0.04 4.48
CA GLU A 521 -12.92 0.44 4.85
C GLU A 521 -13.98 0.01 3.82
N ALA A 522 -13.70 0.14 2.52
CA ALA A 522 -14.61 -0.33 1.48
C ALA A 522 -14.75 -1.87 1.48
N LEU A 523 -13.68 -2.60 1.79
CA LEU A 523 -13.71 -4.05 1.99
C LEU A 523 -14.62 -4.43 3.17
N GLY A 524 -14.44 -3.76 4.31
CA GLY A 524 -15.31 -3.94 5.49
C GLY A 524 -16.77 -3.65 5.14
N ASN A 525 -17.04 -2.51 4.51
CA ASN A 525 -18.38 -2.10 4.07
C ASN A 525 -19.00 -3.15 3.14
N TYR A 526 -18.25 -3.62 2.15
CA TYR A 526 -18.77 -4.57 1.17
C TYR A 526 -19.07 -5.93 1.78
N VAL A 527 -18.18 -6.46 2.64
CA VAL A 527 -18.41 -7.71 3.36
C VAL A 527 -19.65 -7.61 4.25
N THR A 528 -19.85 -6.49 4.94
CA THR A 528 -21.05 -6.25 5.75
C THR A 528 -22.31 -6.24 4.88
N LEU A 529 -22.32 -5.55 3.73
CA LEU A 529 -23.46 -5.55 2.81
C LEU A 529 -23.84 -6.96 2.33
N LEU A 530 -22.85 -7.84 2.11
CA LEU A 530 -23.10 -9.25 1.73
C LEU A 530 -23.68 -10.05 2.89
N LYS A 531 -23.25 -9.80 4.13
CA LYS A 531 -23.74 -10.50 5.34
C LYS A 531 -25.18 -10.11 5.69
N GLU A 532 -25.50 -8.82 5.58
CA GLU A 532 -26.84 -8.29 5.84
C GLU A 532 -27.85 -8.61 4.72
N GLY A 533 -27.43 -9.27 3.63
CA GLY A 533 -28.32 -9.64 2.53
C GLY A 533 -28.75 -8.47 1.65
N LEU A 534 -28.09 -7.31 1.75
CA LEU A 534 -28.34 -6.14 0.90
C LEU A 534 -27.78 -6.32 -0.52
N VAL A 535 -26.89 -7.29 -0.70
CA VAL A 535 -26.35 -7.74 -1.98
C VAL A 535 -26.42 -9.27 -2.04
N ASP A 536 -27.06 -9.82 -3.06
CA ASP A 536 -27.15 -11.27 -3.27
C ASP A 536 -25.75 -11.90 -3.45
N ALA A 537 -25.38 -12.83 -2.56
CA ALA A 537 -24.10 -13.53 -2.60
C ALA A 537 -24.22 -15.00 -2.21
N SER A 538 -23.49 -15.87 -2.91
CA SER A 538 -23.31 -17.26 -2.47
C SER A 538 -22.36 -17.33 -1.26
N PRO A 539 -22.43 -18.41 -0.46
CA PRO A 539 -21.45 -18.64 0.62
C PRO A 539 -20.00 -18.62 0.13
N ASP A 540 -19.74 -19.15 -1.07
CA ASP A 540 -18.42 -19.12 -1.69
C ASP A 540 -17.96 -17.70 -2.04
N ALA A 541 -18.88 -16.83 -2.48
CA ALA A 541 -18.58 -15.43 -2.76
C ALA A 541 -18.27 -14.65 -1.49
N LEU A 542 -19.02 -14.87 -0.41
CA LEU A 542 -18.73 -14.27 0.90
C LEU A 542 -17.36 -14.72 1.43
N ALA A 543 -17.09 -16.03 1.41
CA ALA A 543 -15.81 -16.59 1.83
C ALA A 543 -14.63 -16.06 1.00
N PHE A 544 -14.84 -15.86 -0.32
CA PHE A 544 -13.85 -15.21 -1.17
C PHE A 544 -13.54 -13.79 -0.69
N TRP A 545 -14.54 -12.96 -0.41
CA TRP A 545 -14.34 -11.57 0.01
C TRP A 545 -13.69 -11.46 1.39
N GLU A 546 -14.04 -12.36 2.31
CA GLU A 546 -13.37 -12.47 3.61
C GLU A 546 -11.90 -12.88 3.46
N ASP A 547 -11.57 -13.85 2.58
CA ASP A 547 -10.17 -14.20 2.26
C ASP A 547 -9.44 -13.08 1.50
N TYR A 548 -10.15 -12.37 0.63
CA TYR A 548 -9.60 -11.29 -0.18
C TYR A 548 -9.18 -10.11 0.69
N GLY A 549 -9.96 -9.80 1.74
CA GLY A 549 -9.63 -8.78 2.75
C GLY A 549 -8.26 -8.99 3.39
N ARG A 550 -7.88 -10.25 3.68
CA ARG A 550 -6.59 -10.64 4.28
C ARG A 550 -5.37 -10.23 3.45
N ARG A 551 -5.57 -9.96 2.16
CA ARG A 551 -4.48 -9.63 1.22
C ARG A 551 -4.02 -8.17 1.35
N TYR A 552 -4.84 -7.33 1.99
CA TYR A 552 -4.61 -5.90 2.10
C TYR A 552 -4.47 -5.50 3.56
N ALA A 553 -3.52 -4.60 3.83
CA ALA A 553 -3.30 -4.07 5.17
C ALA A 553 -4.58 -3.41 5.71
N GLY A 554 -4.99 -3.79 6.92
CA GLY A 554 -6.20 -3.26 7.56
C GLY A 554 -7.52 -3.85 7.06
N GLY A 555 -7.53 -4.72 6.05
CA GLY A 555 -8.74 -5.32 5.49
C GLY A 555 -9.52 -6.16 6.53
N ASP A 556 -8.85 -7.12 7.16
CA ASP A 556 -9.43 -7.95 8.24
C ASP A 556 -9.87 -7.11 9.43
N THR A 557 -9.04 -6.13 9.81
CA THR A 557 -9.36 -5.18 10.87
C THR A 557 -10.65 -4.44 10.56
N SER A 558 -10.80 -3.92 9.35
CA SER A 558 -12.02 -3.21 8.97
C SER A 558 -13.24 -4.13 8.95
N ILE A 559 -13.11 -5.37 8.50
CA ILE A 559 -14.20 -6.35 8.53
C ILE A 559 -14.62 -6.63 9.98
N ALA A 560 -13.66 -6.80 10.88
CA ALA A 560 -13.93 -7.03 12.30
C ALA A 560 -14.58 -5.81 12.98
N VAL A 561 -14.09 -4.60 12.71
CA VAL A 561 -14.71 -3.35 13.21
C VAL A 561 -16.13 -3.20 12.68
N ARG A 562 -16.38 -3.41 11.39
CA ARG A 562 -17.75 -3.34 10.85
C ARG A 562 -18.66 -4.40 11.46
N SER A 563 -18.15 -5.62 11.66
CA SER A 563 -18.90 -6.69 12.33
C SER A 563 -19.28 -6.32 13.77
N TYR A 564 -18.41 -5.57 14.47
CA TYR A 564 -18.71 -5.02 15.79
C TYR A 564 -19.80 -3.94 15.74
N GLU A 565 -19.71 -3.02 14.77
CA GLU A 565 -20.63 -1.88 14.64
C GLU A 565 -22.07 -2.28 14.28
N VAL A 566 -22.25 -3.37 13.52
CA VAL A 566 -23.58 -3.89 13.14
C VAL A 566 -24.12 -4.96 14.09
N ALA A 567 -23.33 -5.41 15.07
CA ALA A 567 -23.72 -6.50 15.95
C ALA A 567 -24.93 -6.13 16.84
N GLU A 568 -26.01 -6.90 16.72
CA GLU A 568 -27.23 -6.72 17.52
C GLU A 568 -27.13 -7.40 18.90
N SER A 569 -26.27 -8.43 19.04
CA SER A 569 -26.12 -9.20 20.28
C SER A 569 -24.75 -9.00 20.94
N ASP A 570 -24.72 -9.08 22.28
CA ASP A 570 -23.47 -9.02 23.05
C ASP A 570 -22.49 -10.16 22.68
N THR A 571 -23.02 -11.31 22.24
CA THR A 571 -22.21 -12.45 21.79
C THR A 571 -21.46 -12.14 20.49
N ASP A 572 -22.12 -11.47 19.55
CA ASP A 572 -21.52 -11.10 18.27
C ASP A 572 -20.48 -9.98 18.46
N LYS A 573 -20.79 -9.01 19.33
CA LYS A 573 -19.82 -7.99 19.78
C LYS A 573 -18.57 -8.62 20.40
N ALA A 574 -18.75 -9.59 21.29
CA ALA A 574 -17.63 -10.31 21.91
C ALA A 574 -16.78 -11.07 20.88
N THR A 575 -17.42 -11.68 19.88
CA THR A 575 -16.72 -12.39 18.80
C THR A 575 -15.87 -11.44 17.95
N ALA A 576 -16.41 -10.27 17.58
CA ALA A 576 -15.67 -9.25 16.84
C ALA A 576 -14.48 -8.69 17.65
N ILE A 577 -14.67 -8.46 18.95
CA ILE A 577 -13.59 -8.05 19.88
C ILE A 577 -12.49 -9.13 19.95
N GLU A 578 -12.85 -10.41 20.03
CA GLU A 578 -11.87 -11.50 20.07
C GLU A 578 -11.06 -11.60 18.78
N GLU A 579 -11.69 -11.37 17.62
CA GLU A 579 -10.99 -11.32 16.34
C GLU A 579 -10.03 -10.13 16.26
N LEU A 580 -10.44 -8.94 16.70
CA LEU A 580 -9.54 -7.78 16.81
C LEU A 580 -8.36 -8.07 17.76
N ARG A 581 -8.61 -8.77 18.87
CA ARG A 581 -7.55 -9.18 19.82
C ARG A 581 -6.59 -10.20 19.18
N ARG A 582 -7.08 -11.10 18.33
CA ARG A 582 -6.26 -12.04 17.55
C ARG A 582 -5.38 -11.30 16.54
N LEU A 583 -5.95 -10.35 15.79
CA LEU A 583 -5.23 -9.51 14.82
C LEU A 583 -4.16 -8.65 15.51
N SER A 584 -4.51 -8.03 16.64
CA SER A 584 -3.57 -7.26 17.47
C SER A 584 -2.41 -8.11 17.96
N LYS A 585 -2.65 -9.35 18.42
CA LYS A 585 -1.56 -10.28 18.81
C LYS A 585 -0.70 -10.70 17.62
N GLY A 586 -1.25 -10.70 16.42
CA GLY A 586 -0.53 -10.91 15.16
C GLY A 586 0.31 -9.71 14.71
N GLY A 587 0.26 -8.58 15.44
CA GLY A 587 1.02 -7.37 15.13
C GLY A 587 0.29 -6.37 14.22
N ASP A 588 -1.01 -6.53 13.97
CA ASP A 588 -1.80 -5.54 13.23
C ASP A 588 -2.03 -4.29 14.11
N VAL A 589 -1.28 -3.23 13.80
CA VAL A 589 -1.35 -1.94 14.50
C VAL A 589 -2.73 -1.31 14.41
N GLN A 590 -3.41 -1.43 13.26
CA GLN A 590 -4.75 -0.87 13.10
C GLN A 590 -5.74 -1.62 14.00
N ALA A 591 -5.67 -2.95 14.05
CA ALA A 591 -6.51 -3.75 14.95
C ALA A 591 -6.29 -3.37 16.41
N THR A 592 -5.03 -3.20 16.82
CA THR A 592 -4.69 -2.80 18.18
C THR A 592 -5.33 -1.46 18.55
N VAL A 593 -5.26 -0.48 17.65
CA VAL A 593 -5.82 0.86 17.89
C VAL A 593 -7.34 0.85 17.90
N GLU A 594 -7.99 0.12 16.97
CA GLU A 594 -9.46 0.03 16.94
C GLU A 594 -10.01 -0.74 18.14
N LEU A 595 -9.34 -1.83 18.55
CA LEU A 595 -9.67 -2.57 19.77
C LEU A 595 -9.61 -1.67 21.00
N ALA A 596 -8.51 -0.94 21.18
CA ALA A 596 -8.36 -0.03 22.30
C ALA A 596 -9.44 1.07 22.29
N ASN A 597 -9.80 1.59 21.12
CA ASN A 597 -10.89 2.55 20.98
C ASN A 597 -12.24 1.96 21.40
N ILE A 598 -12.60 0.76 20.91
CA ILE A 598 -13.85 0.07 21.29
C ILE A 598 -13.92 -0.15 22.80
N LEU A 599 -12.84 -0.66 23.42
CA LEU A 599 -12.78 -0.91 24.86
C LEU A 599 -12.97 0.38 25.68
N LEU A 600 -12.43 1.51 25.22
CA LEU A 600 -12.54 2.79 25.93
C LEU A 600 -13.88 3.50 25.72
N VAL A 601 -14.54 3.33 24.57
CA VAL A 601 -15.85 3.96 24.30
C VAL A 601 -16.99 3.16 24.93
N ASP A 602 -16.99 1.84 24.73
CA ASP A 602 -18.17 1.01 25.06
C ASP A 602 -18.04 0.28 26.40
N SER A 603 -16.85 0.27 26.98
CA SER A 603 -16.57 -0.33 28.29
C SER A 603 -15.81 0.62 29.22
N SER A 604 -16.11 1.92 29.13
CA SER A 604 -15.45 2.98 29.93
C SER A 604 -15.52 2.73 31.43
N ASP A 605 -16.56 2.04 31.88
CA ASP A 605 -16.82 1.76 33.29
C ASP A 605 -16.15 0.47 33.78
N ASN A 606 -15.55 -0.31 32.88
CA ASN A 606 -14.83 -1.55 33.19
C ASN A 606 -13.32 -1.28 33.29
N GLN A 607 -12.80 -1.30 34.53
CA GLN A 607 -11.39 -1.03 34.81
C GLN A 607 -10.42 -2.01 34.13
N GLU A 608 -10.82 -3.27 33.92
CA GLU A 608 -9.96 -4.25 33.23
C GLU A 608 -9.87 -3.95 31.73
N ALA A 609 -10.98 -3.55 31.10
CA ALA A 609 -11.03 -3.15 29.70
C ALA A 609 -10.21 -1.87 29.45
N VAL A 610 -10.28 -0.91 30.38
CA VAL A 610 -9.47 0.32 30.34
C VAL A 610 -7.98 -0.01 30.48
N ALA A 611 -7.60 -0.89 31.42
CA ALA A 611 -6.21 -1.31 31.60
C ALA A 611 -5.65 -2.07 30.39
N GLU A 612 -6.47 -2.92 29.77
CA GLU A 612 -6.10 -3.61 28.51
C GLU A 612 -5.87 -2.58 27.39
N ALA A 613 -6.79 -1.65 27.19
CA ALA A 613 -6.65 -0.59 26.19
C ALA A 613 -5.38 0.24 26.41
N GLU A 614 -5.07 0.61 27.66
CA GLU A 614 -3.83 1.29 28.01
C GLU A 614 -2.59 0.48 27.61
N HIS A 615 -2.56 -0.80 27.95
CA HIS A 615 -1.43 -1.67 27.60
C HIS A 615 -1.24 -1.75 26.07
N LEU A 616 -2.32 -1.99 25.33
CA LEU A 616 -2.31 -2.05 23.87
C LEU A 616 -1.73 -0.77 23.25
N LEU A 617 -2.15 0.39 23.75
CA LEU A 617 -1.71 1.69 23.25
C LEU A 617 -0.26 2.01 23.62
N THR A 618 0.23 1.58 24.78
CA THR A 618 1.66 1.73 25.12
C THR A 618 2.58 0.86 24.27
N THR A 619 2.05 -0.25 23.75
CA THR A 619 2.81 -1.18 22.91
C THR A 619 2.93 -0.67 21.46
N VAL A 620 1.96 0.14 21.02
CA VAL A 620 1.93 0.73 19.68
C VAL A 620 2.58 2.12 19.71
N ARG A 621 3.75 2.24 19.09
CA ARG A 621 4.47 3.52 19.00
C ARG A 621 3.91 4.45 17.93
N GLU A 622 3.30 3.93 16.86
CA GLU A 622 2.80 4.72 15.73
C GLU A 622 1.34 5.15 15.93
N GLY A 623 1.05 6.44 15.70
CA GLY A 623 -0.32 6.89 15.52
C GLY A 623 -1.16 6.96 16.80
N ALA A 624 -0.56 7.37 17.92
CA ALA A 624 -1.26 7.61 19.16
C ALA A 624 -2.37 8.67 18.95
N ARG A 625 -3.59 8.19 18.66
CA ARG A 625 -4.72 9.02 18.23
C ARG A 625 -5.11 9.95 19.37
N GLY A 626 -5.07 11.27 19.13
CA GLY A 626 -5.36 12.26 20.17
C GLY A 626 -6.73 12.11 20.84
N LYS A 627 -7.71 11.52 20.15
CA LYS A 627 -9.01 11.15 20.73
C LYS A 627 -8.87 10.10 21.85
N ILE A 628 -8.08 9.06 21.60
CA ILE A 628 -7.84 7.96 22.54
C ILE A 628 -7.03 8.46 23.75
N LEU A 629 -5.98 9.26 23.53
CA LEU A 629 -5.20 9.85 24.62
C LEU A 629 -6.01 10.83 25.48
N ARG A 630 -6.92 11.61 24.88
CA ARG A 630 -7.88 12.44 25.62
C ARG A 630 -8.86 11.60 26.45
N MET A 631 -9.30 10.45 25.93
CA MET A 631 -10.17 9.53 26.68
C MET A 631 -9.42 8.91 27.87
N LEU A 632 -8.16 8.51 27.68
CA LEU A 632 -7.29 8.04 28.75
C LEU A 632 -7.01 9.10 29.82
N ALA A 633 -6.82 10.36 29.42
CA ALA A 633 -6.65 11.46 30.37
C ALA A 633 -7.94 11.77 31.17
N ARG A 634 -9.12 11.39 30.66
CA ARG A 634 -10.42 11.59 31.34
C ARG A 634 -10.79 10.44 32.27
N SER A 635 -10.44 9.19 31.94
CA SER A 635 -10.77 8.01 32.76
C SER A 635 -10.01 7.93 34.10
N GLN A 636 -8.92 8.69 34.24
CA GLN A 636 -8.12 8.76 35.47
C GLN A 636 -8.61 9.83 36.47
N ASN A 637 -9.74 10.50 36.19
CA ASN A 637 -10.29 11.54 37.07
C ASN A 637 -11.35 10.96 38.03
N ASP A 638 -10.92 10.70 39.27
CA ASP A 638 -11.80 10.79 40.43
C ASP A 638 -12.07 12.29 40.72
N ALA A 639 -13.35 12.62 40.95
CA ALA A 639 -13.90 13.85 41.50
C ALA A 639 -12.93 15.06 41.71
N GLY A 640 -12.94 16.01 40.76
CA GLY A 640 -12.69 17.43 41.07
C GLY A 640 -11.25 17.96 41.04
N ALA A 641 -10.25 17.22 40.56
CA ALA A 641 -8.88 17.73 40.39
C ALA A 641 -8.59 18.22 38.94
N ALA A 642 -7.85 19.32 38.82
CA ALA A 642 -7.49 19.94 37.54
C ALA A 642 -6.63 19.01 36.65
N VAL A 643 -6.84 19.11 35.33
CA VAL A 643 -6.18 18.36 34.25
C VAL A 643 -4.67 18.64 34.19
N HIS A 644 -3.85 18.09 35.09
CA HIS A 644 -2.39 18.19 34.97
C HIS A 644 -1.66 16.99 35.58
N ALA A 645 -1.39 15.99 34.75
CA ALA A 645 -0.07 15.37 34.61
C ALA A 645 -0.15 14.19 33.63
N VAL A 646 0.08 14.45 32.34
CA VAL A 646 0.55 13.37 31.45
C VAL A 646 1.96 13.01 31.93
N SER A 647 2.25 11.72 32.17
CA SER A 647 3.59 11.32 32.58
C SER A 647 4.64 11.74 31.54
N GLU A 648 5.87 12.05 31.97
CA GLU A 648 6.94 12.50 31.08
C GLU A 648 7.20 11.52 29.92
N GLU A 649 7.08 10.21 30.19
CA GLU A 649 7.18 9.15 29.20
C GLU A 649 6.07 9.24 28.14
N LYS A 650 4.81 9.43 28.55
CA LYS A 650 3.66 9.58 27.64
C LYS A 650 3.76 10.89 26.85
N ALA A 651 4.18 11.98 27.48
CA ALA A 651 4.37 13.27 26.82
C ALA A 651 5.43 13.18 25.71
N ARG A 652 6.53 12.44 25.96
CA ARG A 652 7.56 12.18 24.95
C ARG A 652 7.03 11.35 23.78
N MET A 653 6.31 10.26 24.07
CA MET A 653 5.66 9.44 23.03
C MET A 653 4.73 10.27 22.15
N ILE A 654 3.90 11.14 22.75
CA ILE A 654 2.99 12.03 22.01
C ILE A 654 3.77 13.05 21.17
N SER A 655 4.81 13.67 21.72
CA SER A 655 5.66 14.62 20.99
C SER A 655 6.26 14.00 19.72
N ASP A 656 6.67 12.74 19.80
CA ASP A 656 7.47 12.10 18.76
C ASP A 656 6.58 11.41 17.71
N PHE A 657 5.48 10.77 18.13
CA PHE A 657 4.63 9.92 17.29
C PHE A 657 3.14 10.30 17.25
N GLY A 658 2.73 11.30 18.03
CA GLY A 658 1.34 11.74 18.12
C GLY A 658 0.82 12.35 16.81
N ASP A 659 -0.47 12.17 16.57
CA ASP A 659 -1.17 12.88 15.50
C ASP A 659 -1.46 14.34 15.88
N ALA A 660 -2.10 15.09 14.97
CA ALA A 660 -2.41 16.50 15.20
C ALA A 660 -3.21 16.73 16.49
N ASP A 661 -4.23 15.91 16.75
CA ASP A 661 -5.07 16.04 17.94
C ASP A 661 -4.28 15.76 19.22
N ALA A 662 -3.38 14.77 19.21
CA ALA A 662 -2.56 14.41 20.35
C ALA A 662 -1.55 15.52 20.67
N LEU A 663 -0.90 16.06 19.64
CA LEU A 663 0.03 17.18 19.77
C LEU A 663 -0.68 18.46 20.26
N LEU A 664 -1.90 18.72 19.77
CA LEU A 664 -2.71 19.86 20.21
C LEU A 664 -3.13 19.71 21.68
N PHE A 665 -3.48 18.49 22.11
CA PHE A 665 -3.73 18.21 23.52
C PHE A 665 -2.49 18.45 24.39
N LEU A 666 -1.33 17.92 23.98
CA LEU A 666 -0.07 18.11 24.70
C LEU A 666 0.32 19.60 24.76
N ALA A 667 0.07 20.36 23.69
CA ALA A 667 0.28 21.80 23.66
C ALA A 667 -0.56 22.52 24.74
N GLY A 668 -1.80 22.09 24.96
CA GLY A 668 -2.68 22.67 25.99
C GLY A 668 -2.17 22.48 27.41
N THR A 669 -1.41 21.40 27.63
CA THR A 669 -0.79 21.08 28.93
C THR A 669 0.64 21.60 29.07
N ALA A 670 1.21 22.26 28.05
CA ALA A 670 2.60 22.68 28.06
C ALA A 670 2.90 23.81 29.06
N ASP A 671 3.97 23.66 29.83
CA ASP A 671 4.37 24.60 30.89
C ASP A 671 4.81 25.97 30.37
N THR A 672 5.42 26.01 29.18
CA THR A 672 5.93 27.25 28.57
C THR A 672 5.17 27.62 27.30
N ALA A 673 5.06 28.93 27.03
CA ALA A 673 4.46 29.42 25.79
C ALA A 673 5.25 29.00 24.54
N ASP A 674 6.58 28.86 24.65
CA ASP A 674 7.44 28.44 23.54
C ASP A 674 7.21 26.96 23.19
N ASP A 675 7.14 26.08 24.18
CA ASP A 675 6.85 24.66 23.95
C ASP A 675 5.43 24.45 23.42
N ARG A 676 4.45 25.21 23.95
CA ARG A 676 3.08 25.26 23.44
C ARG A 676 3.06 25.64 21.96
N GLN A 677 3.78 26.69 21.57
CA GLN A 677 3.82 27.14 20.19
C GLN A 677 4.50 26.12 19.28
N LYS A 678 5.60 25.50 19.72
CA LYS A 678 6.27 24.43 18.94
C LYS A 678 5.35 23.24 18.70
N LEU A 679 4.67 22.76 19.74
CA LEU A 679 3.73 21.64 19.64
C LEU A 679 2.53 21.99 18.76
N TYR A 680 2.02 23.22 18.87
CA TYR A 680 0.95 23.73 18.01
C TYR A 680 1.35 23.71 16.52
N GLN A 681 2.55 24.21 16.19
CA GLN A 681 3.04 24.21 14.81
C GLN A 681 3.25 22.77 14.27
N ARG A 682 3.74 21.87 15.12
CA ARG A 682 3.83 20.44 14.78
C ARG A 682 2.45 19.85 14.51
N ALA A 683 1.49 20.12 15.38
CA ALA A 683 0.11 19.68 15.23
C ALA A 683 -0.48 20.20 13.91
N ARG A 684 -0.28 21.49 13.60
CA ARG A 684 -0.77 22.12 12.36
C ARG A 684 -0.21 21.44 11.10
N GLY A 685 1.08 21.09 11.08
CA GLY A 685 1.69 20.38 9.95
C GLY A 685 1.11 18.97 9.69
N LEU A 686 0.56 18.35 10.74
CA LEU A 686 -0.11 17.03 10.68
C LEU A 686 -1.64 17.12 10.62
N MET A 687 -2.20 18.33 10.64
CA MET A 687 -3.64 18.57 10.70
C MET A 687 -4.36 17.90 9.53
N ARG A 688 -5.45 17.18 9.84
CA ARG A 688 -6.41 16.69 8.84
C ARG A 688 -7.34 17.82 8.44
N CYS A 689 -7.58 17.99 7.14
CA CYS A 689 -8.43 19.08 6.63
C CYS A 689 -9.90 18.68 6.64
N ASN A 690 -10.47 18.52 7.84
CA ASN A 690 -11.89 18.24 8.05
C ASN A 690 -12.45 19.14 9.16
N PHE A 691 -13.78 19.23 9.24
CA PHE A 691 -14.45 20.18 10.13
C PHE A 691 -14.05 19.97 11.60
N ASP A 692 -14.08 18.73 12.10
CA ASP A 692 -13.83 18.45 13.52
C ASP A 692 -12.40 18.75 13.95
N THR A 693 -11.41 18.48 13.09
CA THR A 693 -10.01 18.78 13.38
C THR A 693 -9.82 20.30 13.38
N VAL A 694 -10.29 21.01 12.35
CA VAL A 694 -10.13 22.47 12.26
C VAL A 694 -10.88 23.17 13.39
N TYR A 695 -12.05 22.68 13.81
CA TYR A 695 -12.77 23.19 14.98
C TYR A 695 -11.93 23.10 16.26
N GLN A 696 -11.25 21.98 16.50
CA GLN A 696 -10.37 21.84 17.66
C GLN A 696 -9.22 22.84 17.64
N PHE A 697 -8.62 23.10 16.46
CA PHE A 697 -7.61 24.14 16.30
C PHE A 697 -8.18 25.54 16.56
N ALA A 698 -9.42 25.80 16.13
CA ALA A 698 -10.10 27.07 16.38
C ALA A 698 -10.38 27.28 17.88
N GLU A 699 -10.91 26.27 18.58
CA GLU A 699 -11.12 26.31 20.03
C GLU A 699 -9.81 26.54 20.78
N PHE A 700 -8.77 25.80 20.41
CA PHE A 700 -7.45 25.97 21.00
C PHE A 700 -6.94 27.40 20.80
N SER A 701 -7.06 27.93 19.58
CA SER A 701 -6.59 29.26 19.22
C SER A 701 -7.35 30.35 19.97
N SER A 702 -8.67 30.21 20.13
CA SER A 702 -9.52 31.10 20.94
C SER A 702 -9.08 31.10 22.41
N GLN A 703 -8.87 29.92 23.01
CA GLN A 703 -8.48 29.79 24.43
C GLN A 703 -7.09 30.37 24.74
N HIS A 704 -6.20 30.40 23.74
CA HIS A 704 -4.79 30.78 23.90
C HIS A 704 -4.42 32.12 23.27
N GLY A 705 -5.40 32.84 22.68
CA GLY A 705 -5.19 34.16 22.08
C GLY A 705 -4.44 34.16 20.75
N TYR A 706 -4.52 33.08 19.97
CA TYR A 706 -3.92 32.99 18.63
C TYR A 706 -4.89 33.53 17.57
N GLU A 707 -5.18 34.84 17.62
CA GLU A 707 -6.24 35.47 16.83
C GLU A 707 -6.10 35.29 15.30
N GLU A 708 -4.90 35.45 14.72
CA GLU A 708 -4.69 35.27 13.27
C GLU A 708 -4.99 33.84 12.81
N GLU A 709 -4.73 32.86 13.68
CA GLU A 709 -4.96 31.46 13.38
C GLU A 709 -6.41 31.08 13.63
N LEU A 710 -7.07 31.67 14.65
CA LEU A 710 -8.51 31.58 14.81
C LEU A 710 -9.26 32.12 13.58
N ASP A 711 -8.85 33.28 13.06
CA ASP A 711 -9.40 33.85 11.82
C ASP A 711 -9.24 32.87 10.65
N ARG A 712 -8.04 32.32 10.45
CA ARG A 712 -7.78 31.31 9.41
C ARG A 712 -8.68 30.07 9.60
N CYS A 713 -8.78 29.54 10.81
CA CYS A 713 -9.62 28.38 11.09
C CYS A 713 -11.10 28.66 10.80
N LEU A 714 -11.61 29.84 11.14
CA LEU A 714 -12.98 30.24 10.85
C LEU A 714 -13.24 30.29 9.34
N ASP A 715 -12.33 30.87 8.56
CA ASP A 715 -12.45 30.91 7.09
C ASP A 715 -12.48 29.50 6.47
N VAL A 716 -11.61 28.61 6.96
CA VAL A 716 -11.58 27.19 6.55
C VAL A 716 -12.88 26.49 6.93
N MET A 717 -13.33 26.64 8.18
CA MET A 717 -14.54 26.00 8.68
C MET A 717 -15.78 26.43 7.91
N MET A 718 -15.91 27.72 7.56
CA MET A 718 -16.99 28.24 6.72
C MET A 718 -17.05 27.52 5.35
N SER A 719 -15.90 27.17 4.79
CA SER A 719 -15.81 26.41 3.53
C SER A 719 -16.18 24.93 3.68
N LEU A 720 -16.08 24.39 4.90
CA LEU A 720 -16.37 22.99 5.25
C LEU A 720 -17.80 22.76 5.75
N LEU A 721 -18.67 23.78 5.78
CA LEU A 721 -19.96 23.72 6.47
C LEU A 721 -21.00 22.74 5.88
N GLU A 722 -20.79 22.14 4.70
CA GLU A 722 -21.60 21.07 4.07
C GLU A 722 -23.15 21.13 4.23
N GLY A 723 -23.71 22.30 4.50
CA GLY A 723 -25.11 22.46 4.87
C GLY A 723 -25.52 21.87 6.23
N LYS A 724 -24.61 21.34 7.06
CA LYS A 724 -24.93 20.71 8.35
C LYS A 724 -25.17 21.76 9.45
N ALA A 725 -26.38 21.78 10.00
CA ALA A 725 -26.80 22.81 10.96
C ALA A 725 -25.99 22.80 12.26
N TRP A 726 -25.57 21.62 12.75
CA TRP A 726 -24.75 21.52 13.97
C TRP A 726 -23.34 22.10 13.80
N GLN A 727 -22.77 22.01 12.60
CA GLN A 727 -21.47 22.61 12.27
C GLN A 727 -21.57 24.14 12.26
N ALA A 728 -22.64 24.68 11.68
CA ALA A 728 -22.91 26.12 11.66
C ALA A 728 -23.03 26.70 13.09
N VAL A 729 -23.70 25.99 14.01
CA VAL A 729 -23.79 26.40 15.41
C VAL A 729 -22.42 26.43 16.09
N LYS A 730 -21.57 25.43 15.88
CA LYS A 730 -20.20 25.42 16.44
C LYS A 730 -19.37 26.61 15.96
N VAL A 731 -19.47 26.97 14.68
CA VAL A 731 -18.82 28.16 14.13
C VAL A 731 -19.42 29.45 14.73
N ALA A 732 -20.74 29.50 14.86
CA ALA A 732 -21.43 30.65 15.46
C ALA A 732 -21.05 30.86 16.93
N ASP A 733 -20.88 29.77 17.70
CA ASP A 733 -20.42 29.81 19.09
C ASP A 733 -18.99 30.39 19.20
N LEU A 734 -18.12 30.18 18.21
CA LEU A 734 -16.80 30.81 18.17
C LEU A 734 -16.87 32.29 17.78
N TYR A 735 -17.73 32.66 16.82
CA TYR A 735 -17.94 34.06 16.45
C TYR A 735 -18.59 34.87 17.59
N SER A 736 -19.53 34.29 18.34
CA SER A 736 -20.25 34.97 19.42
C SER A 736 -19.36 35.31 20.62
N GLN A 737 -18.24 34.62 20.79
CA GLN A 737 -17.21 34.95 21.78
C GLN A 737 -16.42 36.20 21.42
N ARG A 738 -16.52 36.70 20.18
CA ARG A 738 -15.70 37.80 19.68
C ARG A 738 -16.45 39.13 19.75
N PRO A 739 -15.84 40.21 20.27
CA PRO A 739 -16.55 41.46 20.53
C PRO A 739 -16.90 42.29 19.28
N SER A 740 -16.42 41.90 18.08
CA SER A 740 -16.62 42.72 16.88
C SER A 740 -18.06 42.63 16.38
N ALA A 741 -18.63 43.77 15.94
CA ALA A 741 -20.00 43.80 15.40
C ALA A 741 -20.18 42.88 14.19
N THR A 742 -19.14 42.74 13.36
CA THR A 742 -19.13 41.83 12.21
C THR A 742 -19.20 40.36 12.67
N ALA A 743 -18.44 39.97 13.70
CA ALA A 743 -18.46 38.62 14.24
C ALA A 743 -19.79 38.31 14.93
N GLN A 744 -20.32 39.23 15.72
CA GLN A 744 -21.64 39.09 16.36
C GLN A 744 -22.75 38.92 15.32
N LYS A 745 -22.70 39.68 14.23
CA LYS A 745 -23.62 39.52 13.10
C LYS A 745 -23.45 38.15 12.42
N ALA A 746 -22.22 37.72 12.15
CA ALA A 746 -21.97 36.41 11.53
C ALA A 746 -22.48 35.25 12.41
N ALA A 747 -22.28 35.32 13.73
CA ALA A 747 -22.83 34.36 14.68
C ALA A 747 -24.36 34.31 14.61
N PHE A 748 -25.01 35.49 14.64
CA PHE A 748 -26.45 35.61 14.51
C PHE A 748 -26.97 34.99 13.22
N ASP A 749 -26.41 35.36 12.06
CA ASP A 749 -26.82 34.87 10.74
C ASP A 749 -26.67 33.34 10.65
N LEU A 750 -25.58 32.77 11.21
CA LEU A 750 -25.36 31.32 11.27
C LEU A 750 -26.37 30.61 12.17
N TYR A 751 -26.69 31.17 13.35
CA TYR A 751 -27.71 30.59 14.21
C TYR A 751 -29.09 30.61 13.53
N VAL A 752 -29.45 31.70 12.84
CA VAL A 752 -30.71 31.79 12.06
C VAL A 752 -30.76 30.69 11.00
N GLY A 753 -29.72 30.56 10.18
CA GLY A 753 -29.69 29.52 9.14
C GLY A 753 -29.73 28.09 9.71
N ALA A 754 -29.16 27.86 10.90
CA ALA A 754 -29.26 26.57 11.57
C ALA A 754 -30.65 26.33 12.19
N HIS A 755 -31.31 27.37 12.69
CA HIS A 755 -32.67 27.33 13.19
C HIS A 755 -33.68 27.02 12.08
N GLU A 756 -33.55 27.66 10.91
CA GLU A 756 -34.39 27.40 9.73
C GLU A 756 -34.31 25.93 9.27
N LYS A 757 -33.16 25.29 9.48
CA LYS A 757 -32.95 23.85 9.25
C LYS A 757 -33.49 22.96 10.38
N GLY A 758 -34.14 23.54 11.38
CA GLY A 758 -34.78 22.85 12.50
C GLY A 758 -33.83 22.40 13.61
N TYR A 759 -32.60 22.91 13.67
CA TYR A 759 -31.63 22.49 14.69
C TYR A 759 -31.90 23.19 16.04
N GLN A 760 -32.42 22.42 16.99
CA GLN A 760 -32.98 22.95 18.25
C GLN A 760 -31.97 23.71 19.12
N ILE A 761 -30.68 23.33 19.09
CA ILE A 761 -29.64 24.04 19.85
C ILE A 761 -29.48 25.48 19.31
N ALA A 762 -29.58 25.69 18.00
CA ALA A 762 -29.55 27.02 17.40
C ALA A 762 -30.74 27.87 17.87
N SER A 763 -31.93 27.27 17.91
CA SER A 763 -33.15 27.92 18.44
C SER A 763 -32.93 28.45 19.86
N TYR A 764 -32.34 27.64 20.74
CA TYR A 764 -32.05 28.08 22.11
C TYR A 764 -31.00 29.20 22.17
N ARG A 765 -29.93 29.13 21.36
CA ARG A 765 -28.92 30.19 21.28
C ARG A 765 -29.51 31.51 20.77
N LEU A 766 -30.39 31.47 19.77
CA LEU A 766 -31.08 32.64 19.25
C LEU A 766 -32.01 33.27 20.28
N LEU A 767 -32.73 32.47 21.07
CA LEU A 767 -33.66 33.02 22.07
C LEU A 767 -32.98 33.98 23.02
N ASP A 768 -31.76 33.66 23.45
CA ASP A 768 -30.97 34.52 24.33
C ASP A 768 -30.60 35.86 23.64
N LEU A 769 -30.50 35.87 22.30
CA LEU A 769 -30.15 37.05 21.49
C LEU A 769 -31.35 37.89 21.05
N VAL A 770 -32.50 37.27 20.77
CA VAL A 770 -33.67 37.95 20.18
C VAL A 770 -34.75 38.33 21.20
N SER A 771 -34.66 37.82 22.44
CA SER A 771 -35.69 38.02 23.46
C SER A 771 -35.36 39.10 24.49
N ASP A 772 -34.17 39.70 24.44
CA ASP A 772 -33.78 40.81 25.33
C ASP A 772 -34.03 42.17 24.65
N PRO A 773 -34.97 43.00 25.14
CA PRO A 773 -35.24 44.33 24.58
C PRO A 773 -34.05 45.29 24.55
N GLN A 774 -32.99 45.02 25.31
CA GLN A 774 -31.77 45.82 25.33
C GLN A 774 -30.71 45.35 24.31
N ALA A 775 -30.89 44.19 23.71
CA ALA A 775 -29.96 43.65 22.74
C ALA A 775 -30.15 44.30 21.36
N ALA A 776 -29.05 44.54 20.64
CA ALA A 776 -29.11 45.06 19.26
C ALA A 776 -29.77 44.07 18.27
N THR A 777 -29.81 42.80 18.64
CA THR A 777 -30.43 41.68 17.91
C THR A 777 -31.88 41.42 18.34
N TYR A 778 -32.48 42.30 19.16
CA TYR A 778 -33.86 42.15 19.60
C TYR A 778 -34.82 42.05 18.40
N ASP A 779 -35.46 40.89 18.27
CA ASP A 779 -36.44 40.61 17.23
C ASP A 779 -37.61 39.84 17.84
N PRO A 780 -38.68 40.55 18.27
CA PRO A 780 -39.83 39.90 18.88
C PRO A 780 -40.65 39.08 17.88
N ALA A 781 -40.50 39.28 16.56
CA ALA A 781 -41.16 38.42 15.59
C ALA A 781 -40.48 37.05 15.52
N LEU A 782 -39.17 37.04 15.35
CA LEU A 782 -38.36 35.82 15.35
C LEU A 782 -38.43 35.10 16.71
N GLY A 783 -38.40 35.84 17.82
CA GLY A 783 -38.57 35.25 19.15
C GLY A 783 -39.88 34.48 19.32
N ARG A 784 -41.00 35.02 18.80
CA ARG A 784 -42.31 34.34 18.81
C ARG A 784 -42.29 33.06 17.97
N GLU A 785 -41.72 33.13 16.77
CA GLU A 785 -41.57 31.97 15.88
C GLU A 785 -40.75 30.84 16.52
N ILE A 786 -39.60 31.20 17.12
CA ILE A 786 -38.74 30.22 17.78
C ILE A 786 -39.47 29.56 18.96
N PHE A 787 -40.13 30.35 19.81
CA PHE A 787 -40.88 29.80 20.94
C PHE A 787 -42.04 28.90 20.50
N ALA A 788 -42.78 29.29 19.46
CA ALA A 788 -43.84 28.44 18.89
C ALA A 788 -43.27 27.11 18.38
N THR A 789 -42.18 27.16 17.61
CA THR A 789 -41.49 25.96 17.10
C THR A 789 -41.00 25.05 18.23
N LEU A 790 -40.42 25.63 19.30
CA LEU A 790 -39.94 24.86 20.44
C LEU A 790 -41.09 24.22 21.22
N LEU A 791 -42.22 24.91 21.40
CA LEU A 791 -43.40 24.35 22.07
C LEU A 791 -44.07 23.24 21.26
N GLU A 792 -44.12 23.36 19.94
CA GLU A 792 -44.66 22.32 19.05
C GLU A 792 -43.85 21.01 19.12
N ARG A 793 -42.53 21.12 19.29
CA ARG A 793 -41.61 19.98 19.28
C ARG A 793 -41.21 19.47 20.66
N ALA A 794 -41.46 20.23 21.73
CA ALA A 794 -41.03 19.87 23.08
C ALA A 794 -41.69 18.56 23.55
N ASP A 795 -40.87 17.62 23.99
CA ASP A 795 -41.32 16.49 24.79
C ASP A 795 -41.66 16.93 26.23
N GLY A 796 -42.19 16.03 27.05
CA GLY A 796 -42.60 16.39 28.41
C GLY A 796 -41.45 16.81 29.35
N ASN A 797 -40.20 16.43 29.06
CA ASN A 797 -39.03 16.87 29.82
C ASN A 797 -38.64 18.31 29.46
N GLN A 798 -38.74 18.67 28.18
CA GLN A 798 -38.40 20.00 27.67
C GLN A 798 -39.51 21.03 27.91
N LEU A 799 -40.77 20.59 27.89
CA LEU A 799 -41.96 21.43 27.89
C LEU A 799 -41.98 22.43 29.06
N TYR A 800 -41.66 21.98 30.27
CA TYR A 800 -41.56 22.86 31.44
C TYR A 800 -40.54 23.98 31.26
N GLY A 801 -39.34 23.65 30.77
CA GLY A 801 -38.26 24.60 30.57
C GLY A 801 -38.59 25.65 29.51
N VAL A 802 -39.23 25.24 28.40
CA VAL A 802 -39.64 26.13 27.31
C VAL A 802 -40.74 27.08 27.78
N ILE A 803 -41.82 26.58 28.40
CA ILE A 803 -42.93 27.42 28.87
C ILE A 803 -42.44 28.44 29.90
N ARG A 804 -41.57 28.04 30.83
CA ARG A 804 -40.99 28.95 31.83
C ARG A 804 -40.18 30.07 31.18
N ARG A 805 -39.47 29.80 30.07
CA ARG A 805 -38.76 30.83 29.30
C ARG A 805 -39.73 31.77 28.60
N VAL A 806 -40.80 31.25 27.98
CA VAL A 806 -41.86 32.08 27.37
C VAL A 806 -42.48 33.01 28.42
N GLN A 807 -42.82 32.50 29.61
CA GLN A 807 -43.41 33.29 30.69
C GLN A 807 -42.50 34.40 31.23
N LYS A 808 -41.18 34.27 31.06
CA LYS A 808 -40.18 35.28 31.46
C LYS A 808 -39.82 36.25 30.33
N SER A 809 -40.29 35.99 29.10
CA SER A 809 -40.00 36.84 27.95
C SER A 809 -40.82 38.14 27.99
N PRO A 810 -40.42 39.19 27.23
CA PRO A 810 -41.16 40.44 27.16
C PRO A 810 -42.62 40.22 26.72
N PRO A 811 -43.59 41.08 27.15
CA PRO A 811 -45.02 40.91 26.83
C PRO A 811 -45.31 40.76 25.33
N GLU A 812 -44.56 41.46 24.48
CA GLU A 812 -44.68 41.40 23.02
C GLU A 812 -44.42 40.01 22.42
N ILE A 813 -43.65 39.17 23.12
CA ILE A 813 -43.35 37.78 22.75
C ILE A 813 -44.25 36.83 23.54
N GLN A 814 -44.37 37.05 24.85
CA GLN A 814 -45.09 36.19 25.79
C GLN A 814 -46.57 36.04 25.44
N GLU A 815 -47.30 37.15 25.28
CA GLU A 815 -48.75 37.12 25.13
C GLU A 815 -49.19 36.40 23.83
N PRO A 816 -48.61 36.69 22.65
CA PRO A 816 -49.00 36.00 21.42
C PRO A 816 -48.69 34.50 21.43
N VAL A 817 -47.54 34.11 21.99
CA VAL A 817 -47.15 32.70 22.06
C VAL A 817 -48.09 31.95 23.01
N LEU A 818 -48.32 32.45 24.22
CA LEU A 818 -49.22 31.78 25.17
C LEU A 818 -50.69 31.77 24.70
N ALA A 819 -51.11 32.73 23.88
CA ALA A 819 -52.44 32.72 23.28
C ALA A 819 -52.61 31.66 22.18
N GLN A 820 -51.52 31.22 21.55
CA GLN A 820 -51.54 30.21 20.48
C GLN A 820 -51.68 28.78 21.02
N PHE A 821 -51.22 28.50 22.24
CA PHE A 821 -51.15 27.15 22.80
C PHE A 821 -52.02 26.99 24.04
N ASP A 822 -52.79 25.89 24.11
CA ASP A 822 -53.43 25.47 25.35
C ASP A 822 -52.41 24.78 26.27
N ILE A 823 -51.80 25.58 27.14
CA ILE A 823 -50.77 25.15 28.09
C ILE A 823 -51.26 24.02 29.00
N ARG A 824 -52.53 24.04 29.43
CA ARG A 824 -53.10 22.99 30.30
C ARG A 824 -53.19 21.67 29.54
N SER A 825 -53.60 21.71 28.27
CA SER A 825 -53.65 20.54 27.40
C SER A 825 -52.26 19.96 27.09
N LEU A 826 -51.26 20.81 26.85
CA LEU A 826 -49.87 20.38 26.63
C LEU A 826 -49.31 19.65 27.86
N TYR A 827 -49.44 20.24 29.05
CA TYR A 827 -49.01 19.56 30.29
C TYR A 827 -49.82 18.29 30.58
N ARG A 828 -51.11 18.24 30.23
CA ARG A 828 -51.93 17.02 30.38
C ARG A 828 -51.39 15.87 29.54
N ARG A 829 -51.12 16.11 28.26
CA ARG A 829 -50.54 15.10 27.36
C ARG A 829 -49.18 14.60 27.86
N ALA A 830 -48.33 15.51 28.33
CA ALA A 830 -47.02 15.14 28.89
C ALA A 830 -47.16 14.40 30.24
N ALA A 831 -48.09 14.79 31.10
CA ALA A 831 -48.37 14.09 32.36
C ALA A 831 -48.89 12.66 32.12
N GLU A 832 -49.73 12.46 31.09
CA GLU A 832 -50.22 11.15 30.67
C GLU A 832 -49.11 10.26 30.09
N ALA A 833 -48.07 10.85 29.50
CA ALA A 833 -46.83 10.19 29.07
C ALA A 833 -45.81 10.00 30.21
N GLU A 834 -46.27 10.15 31.46
CA GLU A 834 -45.51 9.89 32.68
C GLU A 834 -44.32 10.84 32.98
N TYR A 835 -44.31 12.04 32.39
CA TYR A 835 -43.27 13.04 32.68
C TYR A 835 -43.51 13.76 34.03
N PRO A 836 -42.61 13.64 35.04
CA PRO A 836 -42.88 14.13 36.40
C PRO A 836 -43.08 15.65 36.49
N ALA A 837 -42.18 16.42 35.88
CA ALA A 837 -42.31 17.88 35.88
C ALA A 837 -43.64 18.35 35.26
N ALA A 838 -44.13 17.67 34.22
CA ALA A 838 -45.42 17.99 33.61
C ALA A 838 -46.62 17.65 34.51
N MET A 839 -46.57 16.51 35.22
CA MET A 839 -47.60 16.15 36.22
C MET A 839 -47.69 17.20 37.33
N ARG A 840 -46.54 17.65 37.84
CA ARG A 840 -46.47 18.70 38.85
C ARG A 840 -47.08 20.01 38.34
N GLU A 841 -46.68 20.47 37.16
CA GLU A 841 -47.18 21.73 36.61
C GLU A 841 -48.67 21.65 36.24
N LEU A 842 -49.14 20.52 35.72
CA LEU A 842 -50.57 20.28 35.50
C LEU A 842 -51.35 20.39 36.81
N ALA A 843 -50.86 19.76 37.88
CA ALA A 843 -51.49 19.82 39.19
C ALA A 843 -51.54 21.25 39.74
N LYS A 844 -50.48 22.05 39.55
CA LYS A 844 -50.49 23.48 39.90
C LYS A 844 -51.56 24.25 39.12
N LEU A 845 -51.65 24.02 37.80
CA LEU A 845 -52.65 24.66 36.94
C LEU A 845 -54.09 24.26 37.27
N MET A 846 -54.30 23.06 37.80
CA MET A 846 -55.63 22.59 38.23
C MET A 846 -56.06 23.17 39.58
N ARG A 847 -55.11 23.59 40.43
CA ARG A 847 -55.36 24.15 41.77
C ARG A 847 -55.63 25.66 41.72
N THR A 848 -56.67 26.06 40.98
CA THR A 848 -57.13 27.46 40.92
C THR A 848 -58.12 27.78 42.05
N SER A 849 -58.33 29.07 42.35
CA SER A 849 -59.32 29.52 43.34
C SER A 849 -60.77 29.19 42.97
N THR A 850 -61.02 28.79 41.73
CA THR A 850 -62.32 28.41 41.18
C THR A 850 -62.46 26.90 40.93
N ALA A 851 -61.45 26.10 41.28
CA ALA A 851 -61.43 24.66 41.02
C ALA A 851 -62.46 23.89 41.87
N THR A 852 -63.08 22.86 41.30
CA THR A 852 -64.00 21.98 42.04
C THR A 852 -63.25 21.06 43.01
N ARG A 853 -63.96 20.47 43.96
CA ARG A 853 -63.37 19.51 44.90
C ARG A 853 -62.78 18.30 44.17
N GLU A 854 -63.44 17.86 43.10
CA GLU A 854 -63.00 16.77 42.25
C GLU A 854 -61.72 17.12 41.48
N GLU A 855 -61.61 18.33 40.93
CA GLU A 855 -60.40 18.78 40.23
C GLU A 855 -59.19 18.89 41.16
N ILE A 856 -59.39 19.41 42.38
CA ILE A 856 -58.32 19.49 43.40
C ILE A 856 -57.87 18.07 43.82
N ARG A 857 -58.79 17.11 43.88
CA ARG A 857 -58.45 15.70 44.14
C ARG A 857 -57.64 15.09 43.00
N GLU A 858 -58.06 15.30 41.75
CA GLU A 858 -57.30 14.84 40.56
C GLU A 858 -55.89 15.47 40.52
N ALA A 859 -55.76 16.75 40.83
CA ALA A 859 -54.47 17.43 40.92
C ALA A 859 -53.54 16.78 41.96
N SER A 860 -54.08 16.42 43.13
CA SER A 860 -53.31 15.73 44.17
C SER A 860 -52.92 14.30 43.81
N GLU A 861 -53.72 13.61 42.98
CA GLU A 861 -53.31 12.31 42.40
C GLU A 861 -52.17 12.46 41.39
N TRP A 862 -52.16 13.51 40.57
CA TRP A 862 -51.02 13.82 39.70
C TRP A 862 -49.75 14.14 40.51
N LEU A 863 -49.86 14.88 41.61
CA LEU A 863 -48.73 15.13 42.51
C LEU A 863 -48.18 13.84 43.14
N LYS A 864 -49.03 12.88 43.51
CA LYS A 864 -48.59 11.56 43.99
C LYS A 864 -47.75 10.82 42.95
N LYS A 865 -48.21 10.79 41.70
CA LYS A 865 -47.47 10.15 40.61
C LYS A 865 -46.14 10.84 40.36
N SER A 866 -46.13 12.18 40.34
CA SER A 866 -44.93 12.98 40.17
C SER A 866 -43.91 12.76 41.28
N ALA A 867 -44.36 12.76 42.54
CA ALA A 867 -43.51 12.54 43.71
C ALA A 867 -42.97 11.10 43.76
N ALA A 868 -43.75 10.11 43.33
CA ALA A 868 -43.31 8.73 43.20
C ALA A 868 -42.24 8.53 42.12
N ALA A 869 -42.23 9.40 41.11
CA ALA A 869 -41.18 9.48 40.08
C ALA A 869 -40.03 10.43 40.48
N GLU A 870 -39.81 10.60 41.79
CA GLU A 870 -38.69 11.33 42.39
C GLU A 870 -38.64 12.84 42.09
N ASP A 871 -39.75 13.47 41.66
CA ASP A 871 -39.81 14.93 41.52
C ASP A 871 -39.87 15.61 42.90
N VAL A 872 -38.73 16.18 43.31
CA VAL A 872 -38.53 16.79 44.64
C VAL A 872 -39.53 17.90 44.93
N GLU A 873 -39.82 18.77 43.96
CA GLU A 873 -40.78 19.86 44.15
C GLU A 873 -42.22 19.31 44.31
N ALA A 874 -42.59 18.26 43.59
CA ALA A 874 -43.87 17.59 43.75
C ALA A 874 -43.99 16.90 45.11
N MET A 875 -42.91 16.32 45.66
CA MET A 875 -42.92 15.75 47.02
C MET A 875 -43.28 16.82 48.06
N VAL A 876 -42.71 18.02 47.96
CA VAL A 876 -43.03 19.14 48.86
C VAL A 876 -44.50 19.58 48.69
N LEU A 877 -44.97 19.72 47.45
CA LEU A 877 -46.36 20.12 47.16
C LEU A 877 -47.38 19.05 47.60
N LEU A 878 -47.01 17.78 47.53
CA LEU A 878 -47.81 16.66 48.00
C LEU A 878 -47.85 16.60 49.52
N ALA A 879 -46.73 16.85 50.19
CA ALA A 879 -46.69 16.94 51.64
C ALA A 879 -47.57 18.07 52.17
N GLN A 880 -47.54 19.24 51.51
CA GLN A 880 -48.46 20.34 51.80
C GLN A 880 -49.92 19.94 51.56
N ALA A 881 -50.20 19.18 50.50
CA ALA A 881 -51.55 18.69 50.23
C ALA A 881 -52.05 17.76 51.36
N TYR A 882 -51.20 16.89 51.90
CA TYR A 882 -51.52 16.05 53.07
C TYR A 882 -51.60 16.84 54.39
N ALA A 883 -50.78 17.87 54.59
CA ALA A 883 -50.81 18.67 55.81
C ALA A 883 -52.09 19.52 55.92
N PHE A 884 -52.53 20.11 54.80
CA PHE A 884 -53.66 21.04 54.76
C PHE A 884 -54.96 20.42 54.23
N GLY A 885 -54.96 19.14 53.88
CA GLY A 885 -56.14 18.45 53.32
C GLY A 885 -56.55 18.95 51.94
N ILE A 886 -55.58 19.33 51.10
CA ILE A 886 -55.86 19.90 49.77
C ILE A 886 -56.03 18.76 48.77
N GLY A 887 -57.29 18.37 48.51
CA GLY A 887 -57.63 17.28 47.60
C GLY A 887 -57.34 15.88 48.13
N LEU A 888 -56.79 15.77 49.34
CA LEU A 888 -56.49 14.53 50.03
C LEU A 888 -57.02 14.60 51.46
N ASP A 889 -57.25 13.44 52.06
CA ASP A 889 -57.52 13.39 53.49
C ASP A 889 -56.25 13.80 54.26
N PRO A 890 -56.36 14.72 55.24
CA PRO A 890 -55.21 15.16 56.01
C PRO A 890 -54.46 14.00 56.66
N SER A 891 -53.14 13.94 56.47
CA SER A 891 -52.28 12.89 57.03
C SER A 891 -50.92 13.48 57.40
N ARG A 892 -50.69 13.69 58.70
CA ARG A 892 -49.39 14.16 59.21
C ARG A 892 -48.29 13.15 58.88
N GLN A 893 -48.59 11.86 58.94
CA GLN A 893 -47.63 10.79 58.65
C GLN A 893 -47.15 10.85 57.20
N ASP A 894 -48.06 10.98 56.23
CA ASP A 894 -47.69 11.07 54.82
C ASP A 894 -47.02 12.41 54.47
N ALA A 895 -47.43 13.51 55.11
CA ALA A 895 -46.77 14.80 54.96
C ALA A 895 -45.29 14.75 55.41
N VAL A 896 -45.01 14.18 56.59
CA VAL A 896 -43.65 13.99 57.09
C VAL A 896 -42.84 13.06 56.19
N LYS A 897 -43.45 11.96 55.72
CA LYS A 897 -42.80 11.00 54.81
C LYS A 897 -42.28 11.67 53.54
N TRP A 898 -43.11 12.47 52.86
CA TRP A 898 -42.72 13.12 51.60
C TRP A 898 -41.79 14.31 51.80
N LEU A 899 -41.89 15.06 52.91
CA LEU A 899 -40.91 16.08 53.26
C LEU A 899 -39.54 15.48 53.58
N GLN A 900 -39.51 14.33 54.25
CA GLN A 900 -38.25 13.63 54.51
C GLN A 900 -37.59 13.16 53.21
N ALA A 901 -38.36 12.57 52.29
CA ALA A 901 -37.84 12.18 50.97
C ALA A 901 -37.29 13.37 50.15
N ALA A 902 -37.97 14.52 50.19
CA ALA A 902 -37.50 15.75 49.53
C ALA A 902 -36.22 16.30 50.19
N SER A 903 -36.13 16.27 51.52
CA SER A 903 -34.94 16.69 52.27
C SER A 903 -33.74 15.77 52.01
N GLU A 904 -33.95 14.46 51.93
CA GLU A 904 -32.91 13.47 51.58
C GLU A 904 -32.41 13.68 50.14
N SER A 905 -33.24 14.24 49.27
CA SER A 905 -32.88 14.66 47.90
C SER A 905 -32.25 16.06 47.83
N GLY A 906 -31.97 16.70 48.98
CA GLY A 906 -31.24 17.96 49.08
C GLY A 906 -32.08 19.24 49.09
N ASP A 907 -33.42 19.17 49.24
CA ASP A 907 -34.27 20.36 49.31
C ASP A 907 -34.25 21.02 50.70
N GLU A 908 -33.66 22.21 50.78
CA GLU A 908 -33.54 22.98 52.04
C GLU A 908 -34.89 23.46 52.58
N ALA A 909 -35.85 23.76 51.69
CA ALA A 909 -37.18 24.20 52.11
C ALA A 909 -37.95 23.05 52.79
N ALA A 910 -37.81 21.82 52.28
CA ALA A 910 -38.35 20.62 52.87
C ALA A 910 -37.73 20.31 54.24
N ALA A 911 -36.41 20.45 54.38
CA ALA A 911 -35.70 20.27 55.65
C ALA A 911 -36.23 21.24 56.73
N ASN A 912 -36.37 22.52 56.39
CA ASN A 912 -36.92 23.54 57.29
C ASN A 912 -38.38 23.25 57.66
N LEU A 913 -39.20 22.82 56.70
CA LEU A 913 -40.59 22.44 56.96
C LEU A 913 -40.72 21.17 57.82
N LEU A 914 -39.81 20.21 57.66
CA LEU A 914 -39.73 18.99 58.47
C LEU A 914 -39.42 19.33 59.93
N GLU A 915 -38.45 20.22 60.17
CA GLU A 915 -38.09 20.69 61.52
C GLU A 915 -39.27 21.38 62.20
N ILE A 916 -39.98 22.26 61.48
CA ILE A 916 -41.18 22.95 61.99
C ILE A 916 -42.30 21.96 62.35
N ILE A 917 -42.55 20.95 61.50
CA ILE A 917 -43.61 19.96 61.72
C ILE A 917 -43.26 18.95 62.82
N GLN A 918 -41.98 18.70 63.08
CA GLN A 918 -41.50 17.81 64.17
C GLN A 918 -41.48 18.51 65.54
N LEU A 919 -41.35 19.84 65.58
CA LEU A 919 -41.38 20.65 66.81
C LEU A 919 -42.81 20.94 67.33
N GLN A 920 -43.85 20.65 66.54
CA GLN A 920 -45.28 20.72 66.89
C GLN A 920 -45.87 19.31 67.05
#